data_AF-A0A5J4VPA9-F1
#
_entry.id   AF-A0A5J4VPA9-F1
#
_cell.length_a   1.000
_cell.length_b   1.000
_cell.length_c   1.000
_cell.angle_alpha   90.00
_cell.angle_beta   90.00
_cell.angle_gamma   90.00
#
_symmetry.space_group_name_H-M   'P 1'
#
loop_
_entity.id
_entity.type
_entity.pdbx_description
1 polymer ?
#
loop_
_entity_poly.entity_id
_entity_poly.type
_entity_poly.pdbx_seq_one_letter_code
_entity_poly.pdbx_strand_id
1 'polypeptide(L)'
;MHLRACEAYLYTIIDLNQSKSFPQSYYQLTSTEKTTTISLLKTYLAGYAFIDTSLNPDGGTIGYGAHSVDIMGGLDSIGANTSYTNTFDFYEDIMVLIYKLKDPHTEFHPPCVQKFWYFINANFYVYKNETDNSYYVNDHSGRKVNKINLKGLPIYKSPGVDNDGTFSALEAISHFAQEEVHISRNPVARFNYAAHSDFTGRYALYYKHPEYDIMYYEVQDEEQTLELEAEIFVSIEGNINNLENECPIHPDHGRSANNTNINEFMMQLKKNVKKTWNKMMNNLNKLINKKVDNETQAKRFKQIEQHMKKREEQKMKTIKMLEEQFRLNNRYVDQTVQDEKQWNTYKQQSQSQSSNDVDITVHSEKVKSEDGTEYQLYEYVGSQYTGVEVISYRIPSLKIGVIYITTFHPYDMSLFALYISQITKQFTQIGGQDYVERILIDVRGNGGGLITVGRQAINFLFPQVGFPLAQILDQVKSSVHDQMSIYDEFVAQYYVGEVPVDVETLQEKGDFYNGKTIKRTTTSSVDQSKQMTVDLTDKYVLFAGFNDYYLEFTKNWDLRRKELFSPQDVIILTDGICASTCSQFAKHIGQKHLARIVGLGLKDPHNLNWRYDIAMASSGTVSNVEDVQYFKEDAEYEIDWLDIDYQSLPKNLYRQGTSLTWSDHGGYGFTPDTKDNLMEYFIVDPDFRVERDPYTHYRNSIHDERINIYMQVLNKEQQLLGSDNSNTKKCLSWEVDVQGAQQQGNCKGCTRDDPYAIYGHPCSSCSQTEAQGREIDGSAKIGTVIKGQCVFSHCRVGYYRKQVSINNVMKQQCVLIPFGETQEREDITPNQTIEIVTDNDQCGNNCEIITSTTPIATCLCPTDSSKLQQDPRANGLCKCAIITSTTPIDTCACPTDPNKLASDPRANGLCKCAIITSTTPIDTCPCPTDSAKLSQDPRKDGLCKCAIITSTTPIDTCSCPTDSAKLSQDPRKDGLCKCAIITSTTPIDTCPCPTDSAKLSQDPR
;
A
#
# COMPACT_ATOMS: atom_id res chain seq x y z
N MET A 1 -20.14 -7.49 -42.43
CA MET A 1 -21.51 -8.02 -42.23
C MET A 1 -21.45 -9.48 -41.74
N HIS A 2 -21.08 -9.73 -40.48
CA HIS A 2 -21.22 -11.02 -39.77
C HIS A 2 -21.37 -10.72 -38.27
N LEU A 3 -22.61 -10.50 -37.86
CA LEU A 3 -23.09 -10.42 -36.47
C LEU A 3 -24.07 -11.59 -36.29
N ARG A 4 -23.64 -12.71 -35.71
CA ARG A 4 -24.48 -13.77 -35.11
C ARG A 4 -23.57 -14.56 -34.15
N ALA A 5 -23.92 -14.85 -32.91
CA ALA A 5 -25.19 -14.75 -32.19
C ALA A 5 -24.91 -14.64 -30.68
N CYS A 6 -25.54 -13.68 -30.01
CA CYS A 6 -25.89 -13.70 -28.58
C CYS A 6 -27.02 -12.68 -28.43
N GLU A 7 -28.13 -13.12 -27.81
CA GLU A 7 -29.33 -12.38 -27.41
C GLU A 7 -29.73 -11.15 -28.25
N ALA A 8 -30.82 -11.28 -29.02
CA ALA A 8 -31.44 -10.15 -29.70
C ALA A 8 -32.06 -9.17 -28.68
N TYR A 9 -31.23 -8.28 -28.12
CA TYR A 9 -31.72 -7.02 -27.58
C TYR A 9 -32.35 -6.26 -28.75
N LEU A 10 -33.65 -6.00 -28.65
CA LEU A 10 -34.38 -5.15 -29.60
C LEU A 10 -33.88 -3.71 -29.42
N TYR A 11 -32.86 -3.32 -30.17
CA TYR A 11 -32.42 -1.93 -30.23
C TYR A 11 -33.35 -1.13 -31.13
N THR A 12 -33.81 0.03 -30.65
CA THR A 12 -34.50 1.01 -31.49
C THR A 12 -33.48 2.07 -31.90
N ILE A 13 -33.34 2.30 -33.22
CA ILE A 13 -32.45 3.32 -33.77
C ILE A 13 -33.28 4.55 -34.14
N ILE A 14 -32.87 5.72 -33.65
CA ILE A 14 -33.48 7.01 -33.98
C ILE A 14 -32.39 8.03 -34.38
N ASP A 15 -32.78 9.03 -35.17
CA ASP A 15 -31.94 10.16 -35.54
C ASP A 15 -31.64 11.04 -34.31
N LEU A 16 -30.42 11.61 -34.21
CA LEU A 16 -30.00 12.47 -33.11
C LEU A 16 -30.90 13.71 -32.92
N ASN A 17 -31.44 14.29 -33.98
CA ASN A 17 -32.39 15.41 -33.86
C ASN A 17 -33.75 14.96 -33.31
N GLN A 18 -34.19 13.75 -33.67
CA GLN A 18 -35.38 13.15 -33.08
C GLN A 18 -35.15 12.80 -31.60
N SER A 19 -33.95 12.34 -31.23
CA SER A 19 -33.59 12.04 -29.85
C SER A 19 -33.33 13.28 -28.99
N LYS A 20 -32.93 14.42 -29.56
CA LYS A 20 -32.80 15.70 -28.85
C LYS A 20 -34.17 16.32 -28.57
N SER A 21 -35.06 16.29 -29.56
CA SER A 21 -36.41 16.87 -29.44
C SER A 21 -37.35 16.06 -28.55
N PHE A 22 -37.19 14.74 -28.45
CA PHE A 22 -38.06 13.86 -27.64
C PHE A 22 -37.95 14.08 -26.11
N PRO A 23 -36.78 14.13 -25.47
CA PRO A 23 -36.67 14.35 -24.02
C PRO A 23 -37.00 15.79 -23.62
N GLN A 24 -36.59 16.77 -24.43
CA GLN A 24 -36.78 18.20 -24.14
C GLN A 24 -38.26 18.61 -24.10
N SER A 25 -39.14 17.94 -24.84
CA SER A 25 -40.57 18.22 -24.84
C SER A 25 -41.35 17.56 -23.69
N TYR A 26 -40.83 16.48 -23.09
CA TYR A 26 -41.56 15.67 -22.09
C TYR A 26 -41.15 15.94 -20.63
N TYR A 27 -39.94 16.42 -20.33
CA TYR A 27 -39.49 16.68 -18.95
C TYR A 27 -39.17 18.14 -18.71
N GLN A 28 -40.19 18.89 -18.29
CA GLN A 28 -40.01 20.27 -17.85
C GLN A 28 -39.28 20.30 -16.51
N LEU A 29 -38.15 21.00 -16.47
CA LEU A 29 -37.37 21.19 -15.25
C LEU A 29 -38.14 22.12 -14.29
N THR A 30 -38.45 21.63 -13.09
CA THR A 30 -39.09 22.49 -12.08
C THR A 30 -38.05 23.25 -11.25
N SER A 31 -38.42 24.43 -10.73
CA SER A 31 -37.53 25.17 -9.83
C SER A 31 -37.20 24.38 -8.55
N THR A 32 -38.14 23.57 -8.06
CA THR A 32 -37.93 22.72 -6.87
C THR A 32 -36.92 21.62 -7.14
N GLU A 33 -37.06 20.92 -8.27
CA GLU A 33 -36.11 19.91 -8.73
C GLU A 33 -34.71 20.50 -8.83
N LYS A 34 -34.55 21.62 -9.56
CA LYS A 34 -33.26 22.27 -9.75
C LYS A 34 -32.58 22.62 -8.42
N THR A 35 -33.27 23.36 -7.55
CA THR A 35 -32.68 23.80 -6.26
C THR A 35 -32.41 22.62 -5.33
N THR A 36 -33.27 21.61 -5.30
CA THR A 36 -33.11 20.43 -4.43
C THR A 36 -31.94 19.56 -4.88
N THR A 37 -31.83 19.28 -6.18
CA THR A 37 -30.71 18.51 -6.75
C THR A 37 -29.38 19.18 -6.47
N ILE A 38 -29.23 20.49 -6.77
CA ILE A 38 -27.99 21.23 -6.48
C ILE A 38 -27.66 21.19 -4.99
N SER A 39 -28.64 21.42 -4.11
CA SER A 39 -28.40 21.37 -2.67
C SER A 39 -27.94 19.99 -2.18
N LEU A 40 -28.54 18.91 -2.67
CA LEU A 40 -28.16 17.55 -2.26
C LEU A 40 -26.75 17.20 -2.74
N LEU A 41 -26.43 17.52 -4.00
CA LEU A 41 -25.09 17.28 -4.55
C LEU A 41 -24.01 18.00 -3.75
N LYS A 42 -24.23 19.26 -3.37
CA LYS A 42 -23.29 20.00 -2.52
C LYS A 42 -23.12 19.35 -1.14
N THR A 43 -24.18 18.80 -0.56
CA THR A 43 -24.09 18.09 0.73
C THR A 43 -23.30 16.79 0.62
N TYR A 44 -23.56 15.96 -0.40
CA TYR A 44 -22.81 14.72 -0.60
C TYR A 44 -21.33 14.99 -0.93
N LEU A 45 -21.07 15.88 -1.89
CA LEU A 45 -19.71 16.20 -2.33
C LEU A 45 -18.91 16.99 -1.30
N ALA A 46 -19.52 17.49 -0.21
CA ALA A 46 -18.77 18.07 0.90
C ALA A 46 -17.79 17.08 1.55
N GLY A 47 -18.05 15.77 1.40
CA GLY A 47 -17.14 14.70 1.81
C GLY A 47 -16.08 14.33 0.78
N TYR A 48 -16.10 14.89 -0.43
CA TYR A 48 -15.13 14.51 -1.47
C TYR A 48 -13.68 14.81 -1.04
N ALA A 49 -12.83 13.78 -0.99
CA ALA A 49 -11.46 13.84 -0.49
C ALA A 49 -10.59 14.91 -1.17
N PHE A 50 -10.92 15.24 -2.43
CA PHE A 50 -10.17 16.16 -3.26
C PHE A 50 -10.95 17.44 -3.60
N ILE A 51 -11.99 17.77 -2.84
CA ILE A 51 -12.83 18.93 -3.11
C ILE A 51 -12.03 20.24 -3.19
N ASP A 52 -11.09 20.46 -2.29
CA ASP A 52 -10.24 21.65 -2.31
C ASP A 52 -9.12 21.53 -3.36
N THR A 53 -8.46 20.38 -3.44
CA THR A 53 -7.34 20.15 -4.37
C THR A 53 -7.80 20.18 -5.83
N SER A 54 -9.07 19.88 -6.12
CA SER A 54 -9.63 20.02 -7.46
C SER A 54 -9.57 21.45 -8.00
N LEU A 55 -9.49 22.48 -7.14
CA LEU A 55 -9.30 23.87 -7.58
C LEU A 55 -7.92 24.13 -8.20
N ASN A 56 -6.91 23.37 -7.79
CA ASN A 56 -5.55 23.45 -8.31
C ASN A 56 -4.87 22.09 -8.14
N PRO A 57 -5.21 21.11 -9.01
CA PRO A 57 -4.69 19.77 -8.88
C PRO A 57 -3.18 19.76 -9.08
N ASP A 58 -2.48 18.98 -8.26
CA ASP A 58 -1.04 18.85 -8.36
C ASP A 58 -0.67 18.20 -9.71
N GLY A 59 0.34 18.75 -10.38
CA GLY A 59 0.84 18.24 -11.65
C GLY A 59 1.24 19.31 -12.65
N GLY A 60 1.71 18.89 -13.82
CA GLY A 60 2.01 19.80 -14.93
C GLY A 60 0.74 20.40 -15.53
N THR A 61 0.88 21.53 -16.25
CA THR A 61 -0.21 22.25 -16.94
C THR A 61 -0.91 21.42 -18.03
N ILE A 62 -0.38 20.24 -18.34
CA ILE A 62 -0.90 19.29 -19.32
C ILE A 62 -0.85 17.91 -18.64
N GLY A 63 -2.00 17.24 -18.47
CA GLY A 63 -2.13 16.03 -17.67
C GLY A 63 -2.91 16.26 -16.37
N TYR A 64 -2.43 15.73 -15.24
CA TYR A 64 -3.14 15.76 -13.95
C TYR A 64 -3.45 17.19 -13.46
N GLY A 65 -2.52 18.13 -13.67
CA GLY A 65 -2.69 19.54 -13.29
C GLY A 65 -3.57 20.37 -14.25
N ALA A 66 -3.97 19.82 -15.40
CA ALA A 66 -4.77 20.53 -16.41
C ALA A 66 -6.27 20.60 -16.08
N HIS A 67 -6.72 19.75 -15.14
CA HIS A 67 -8.14 19.51 -14.87
C HIS A 67 -8.60 20.20 -13.59
N SER A 68 -8.33 21.51 -13.49
CA SER A 68 -8.87 22.34 -12.40
C SER A 68 -10.38 22.45 -12.53
N VAL A 69 -11.10 22.10 -11.45
CA VAL A 69 -12.56 22.13 -11.37
C VAL A 69 -12.99 22.78 -10.06
N ASP A 70 -13.72 23.89 -10.16
CA ASP A 70 -14.46 24.45 -9.03
C ASP A 70 -15.84 23.78 -8.98
N ILE A 71 -15.92 22.63 -8.31
CA ILE A 71 -17.15 21.83 -8.24
C ILE A 71 -18.28 22.65 -7.62
N MET A 72 -18.02 23.30 -6.49
CA MET A 72 -19.03 24.05 -5.75
C MET A 72 -19.50 25.28 -6.53
N GLY A 73 -18.56 26.06 -7.10
CA GLY A 73 -18.90 27.20 -7.94
C GLY A 73 -19.55 26.81 -9.27
N GLY A 74 -19.20 25.65 -9.82
CA GLY A 74 -19.82 25.07 -11.01
C GLY A 74 -21.28 24.70 -10.75
N LEU A 75 -21.56 24.00 -9.65
CA LEU A 75 -22.93 23.67 -9.22
C LEU A 75 -23.75 24.94 -8.94
N ASP A 76 -23.15 25.97 -8.33
CA ASP A 76 -23.82 27.26 -8.12
C ASP A 76 -24.15 27.95 -9.44
N SER A 77 -23.25 27.89 -10.42
CA SER A 77 -23.46 28.45 -11.77
C SER A 77 -24.58 27.73 -12.52
N ILE A 78 -24.60 26.40 -12.49
CA ILE A 78 -25.67 25.58 -13.08
C ILE A 78 -27.01 25.87 -12.38
N GLY A 79 -27.03 25.92 -11.04
CA GLY A 79 -28.23 26.24 -10.27
C GLY A 79 -28.79 27.64 -10.56
N ALA A 80 -27.92 28.64 -10.74
CA ALA A 80 -28.29 30.01 -11.06
C ALA A 80 -28.74 30.20 -12.51
N ASN A 81 -28.33 29.32 -13.43
CA ASN A 81 -28.68 29.45 -14.84
C ASN A 81 -30.21 29.32 -15.06
N THR A 82 -30.78 30.35 -15.68
CA THR A 82 -32.22 30.43 -15.99
C THR A 82 -32.55 29.93 -17.39
N SER A 83 -31.56 29.52 -18.20
CA SER A 83 -31.79 29.02 -19.55
C SER A 83 -32.24 27.57 -19.60
N TYR A 84 -32.04 26.78 -18.54
CA TYR A 84 -32.51 25.39 -18.50
C TYR A 84 -34.04 25.33 -18.50
N THR A 85 -34.59 24.76 -19.55
CA THR A 85 -36.04 24.53 -19.72
C THR A 85 -36.43 23.07 -19.53
N ASN A 86 -35.47 22.15 -19.60
CA ASN A 86 -35.69 20.71 -19.52
C ASN A 86 -34.72 20.02 -18.57
N THR A 87 -35.12 18.84 -18.08
CA THR A 87 -34.33 18.02 -17.15
C THR A 87 -33.04 17.49 -17.79
N PHE A 88 -33.07 17.11 -19.08
CA PHE A 88 -31.93 16.49 -19.75
C PHE A 88 -30.70 17.40 -19.75
N ASP A 89 -30.81 18.64 -20.28
CA ASP A 89 -29.69 19.59 -20.36
C ASP A 89 -29.15 19.94 -18.96
N PHE A 90 -30.03 20.06 -17.96
CA PHE A 90 -29.63 20.38 -16.58
C PHE A 90 -28.80 19.28 -15.93
N TYR A 91 -29.21 18.01 -16.07
CA TYR A 91 -28.48 16.88 -15.51
C TYR A 91 -27.20 16.55 -16.30
N GLU A 92 -27.23 16.74 -17.62
CA GLU A 92 -26.04 16.58 -18.47
C GLU A 92 -24.94 17.58 -18.10
N ASP A 93 -25.26 18.85 -17.87
CA ASP A 93 -24.26 19.84 -17.46
C ASP A 93 -23.66 19.55 -16.08
N ILE A 94 -24.42 18.89 -15.17
CA ILE A 94 -23.87 18.37 -13.91
C ILE A 94 -22.90 17.23 -14.17
N MET A 95 -23.27 16.25 -15.00
CA MET A 95 -22.39 15.15 -15.40
C MET A 95 -21.09 15.69 -16.00
N VAL A 96 -21.19 16.60 -16.97
CA VAL A 96 -20.04 17.24 -17.62
C VAL A 96 -19.16 17.98 -16.62
N LEU A 97 -19.74 18.69 -15.63
CA LEU A 97 -18.97 19.34 -14.57
C LEU A 97 -18.16 18.34 -13.75
N ILE A 98 -18.79 17.27 -13.28
CA ILE A 98 -18.13 16.24 -12.45
C ILE A 98 -17.06 15.50 -13.27
N TYR A 99 -17.34 15.19 -14.53
CA TYR A 99 -16.46 14.40 -15.39
C TYR A 99 -15.22 15.15 -15.86
N LYS A 100 -15.19 16.48 -15.71
CA LYS A 100 -13.94 17.26 -15.84
C LYS A 100 -12.89 16.87 -14.81
N LEU A 101 -13.25 16.25 -13.70
CA LEU A 101 -12.28 15.77 -12.70
C LEU A 101 -11.37 14.67 -13.23
N LYS A 102 -11.81 13.99 -14.31
CA LYS A 102 -11.16 12.84 -14.92
C LYS A 102 -10.92 11.68 -13.93
N ASP A 103 -11.94 11.40 -13.11
CA ASP A 103 -11.84 10.57 -11.91
C ASP A 103 -12.96 9.51 -11.89
N PRO A 104 -12.67 8.22 -12.13
CA PRO A 104 -13.70 7.18 -12.14
C PRO A 104 -14.18 6.79 -10.73
N HIS A 105 -13.63 7.36 -9.66
CA HIS A 105 -14.21 7.23 -8.31
C HIS A 105 -15.25 8.29 -8.01
N THR A 106 -15.32 9.36 -8.82
CA THR A 106 -16.22 10.48 -8.62
C THR A 106 -17.09 10.69 -9.84
N GLU A 107 -18.20 9.96 -9.89
CA GLU A 107 -19.07 9.91 -11.06
C GLU A 107 -20.48 10.36 -10.73
N PHE A 108 -21.08 11.14 -11.62
CA PHE A 108 -22.50 11.49 -11.59
C PHE A 108 -23.19 10.89 -12.80
N HIS A 109 -24.09 9.94 -12.55
CA HIS A 109 -24.90 9.34 -13.60
C HIS A 109 -26.24 10.09 -13.72
N PRO A 110 -26.48 10.77 -14.85
CA PRO A 110 -27.73 11.46 -15.07
C PRO A 110 -28.89 10.45 -15.15
N PRO A 111 -30.08 10.80 -14.61
CA PRO A 111 -31.25 9.97 -14.75
C PRO A 111 -31.71 9.98 -16.22
N CYS A 112 -32.62 9.08 -16.57
CA CYS A 112 -33.40 9.14 -17.82
C CYS A 112 -32.61 8.82 -19.12
N VAL A 113 -31.28 8.72 -19.07
CA VAL A 113 -30.41 8.46 -20.25
C VAL A 113 -29.66 7.13 -20.17
N GLN A 114 -29.90 6.33 -19.13
CA GLN A 114 -29.22 5.05 -18.89
C GLN A 114 -29.37 4.02 -20.02
N LYS A 115 -30.28 4.21 -20.97
CA LYS A 115 -30.48 3.29 -22.10
C LYS A 115 -29.95 3.82 -23.44
N PHE A 116 -29.35 5.00 -23.45
CA PHE A 116 -29.04 5.74 -24.68
C PHE A 116 -27.56 5.63 -25.02
N TRP A 117 -27.28 5.34 -26.29
CA TRP A 117 -25.93 5.31 -26.84
C TRP A 117 -25.86 6.17 -28.10
N TYR A 118 -24.82 6.99 -28.22
CA TYR A 118 -24.50 7.74 -29.44
C TYR A 118 -23.49 6.95 -30.26
N PHE A 119 -23.80 6.67 -31.52
CA PHE A 119 -22.93 5.94 -32.43
C PHE A 119 -22.64 6.75 -33.67
N ILE A 120 -21.37 6.82 -34.05
CA ILE A 120 -20.96 7.30 -35.37
C ILE A 120 -21.08 6.14 -36.34
N ASN A 121 -21.70 6.35 -37.50
CA ASN A 121 -21.82 5.34 -38.56
C ASN A 121 -20.50 5.15 -39.35
N ALA A 122 -19.37 5.19 -38.64
CA ALA A 122 -18.03 4.90 -39.11
C ALA A 122 -17.19 4.46 -37.89
N ASN A 123 -16.53 3.30 -37.99
CA ASN A 123 -15.54 2.87 -36.98
C ASN A 123 -14.13 3.21 -37.43
N PHE A 124 -13.30 3.61 -36.47
CA PHE A 124 -11.90 3.98 -36.66
C PHE A 124 -11.01 3.08 -35.80
N TYR A 125 -9.97 2.50 -36.41
CA TYR A 125 -9.06 1.57 -35.75
C TYR A 125 -7.62 2.04 -35.92
N VAL A 126 -6.88 2.09 -34.81
CA VAL A 126 -5.47 2.50 -34.82
C VAL A 126 -4.56 1.30 -35.08
N TYR A 127 -3.66 1.44 -36.05
CA TYR A 127 -2.68 0.43 -36.44
C TYR A 127 -1.26 0.98 -36.35
N LYS A 128 -0.30 0.07 -36.17
CA LYS A 128 1.13 0.37 -36.18
C LYS A 128 1.76 -0.10 -37.48
N ASN A 129 2.57 0.75 -38.10
CA ASN A 129 3.39 0.42 -39.25
C ASN A 129 4.64 -0.35 -38.81
N GLU A 130 4.84 -1.55 -39.35
CA GLU A 130 5.98 -2.41 -39.00
C GLU A 130 7.33 -1.85 -39.48
N THR A 131 7.34 -1.00 -40.51
CA THR A 131 8.57 -0.54 -41.15
C THR A 131 9.24 0.61 -40.40
N ASP A 132 8.44 1.58 -39.95
CA ASP A 132 8.91 2.81 -39.30
C ASP A 132 8.35 3.03 -37.89
N ASN A 133 7.52 2.09 -37.38
CA ASN A 133 6.81 2.17 -36.10
C ASN A 133 5.83 3.35 -35.95
N SER A 134 5.50 4.06 -37.03
CA SER A 134 4.47 5.10 -37.02
C SER A 134 3.07 4.52 -36.86
N TYR A 135 2.13 5.33 -36.39
CA TYR A 135 0.73 4.94 -36.25
C TYR A 135 -0.12 5.53 -37.37
N TYR A 136 -1.17 4.81 -37.74
CA TYR A 136 -2.17 5.28 -38.70
C TYR A 136 -3.56 4.77 -38.31
N VAL A 137 -4.60 5.41 -38.86
CA VAL A 137 -5.99 5.05 -38.60
C VAL A 137 -6.57 4.44 -39.87
N ASN A 138 -7.30 3.33 -39.75
CA ASN A 138 -8.15 2.83 -40.82
C ASN A 138 -9.62 2.91 -40.44
N ASP A 139 -10.47 3.07 -41.44
CA ASP A 139 -11.90 2.87 -41.26
C ASP A 139 -12.27 1.37 -41.23
N HIS A 140 -13.54 1.07 -40.96
CA HIS A 140 -14.08 -0.29 -40.99
C HIS A 140 -13.93 -1.02 -42.35
N SER A 141 -13.70 -0.29 -43.44
CA SER A 141 -13.45 -0.84 -44.78
C SER A 141 -11.97 -1.10 -45.03
N GLY A 142 -11.09 -0.80 -44.07
CA GLY A 142 -9.64 -0.96 -44.18
C GLY A 142 -8.94 0.17 -44.95
N ARG A 143 -9.65 1.26 -45.27
CA ARG A 143 -9.08 2.42 -45.95
C ARG A 143 -8.37 3.32 -44.94
N LYS A 144 -7.20 3.83 -45.31
CA LYS A 144 -6.43 4.73 -44.46
C LYS A 144 -7.15 6.08 -44.32
N VAL A 145 -7.40 6.48 -43.08
CA VAL A 145 -8.02 7.76 -42.73
C VAL A 145 -6.91 8.77 -42.45
N ASN A 146 -6.91 9.87 -43.20
CA ASN A 146 -5.89 10.92 -43.08
C ASN A 146 -6.32 12.01 -42.12
N LYS A 147 -7.56 12.50 -42.25
CA LYS A 147 -8.09 13.64 -41.51
C LYS A 147 -9.52 13.41 -41.04
N ILE A 148 -9.88 14.03 -39.92
CA ILE A 148 -11.23 14.02 -39.36
C ILE A 148 -11.58 15.44 -38.92
N ASN A 149 -12.80 15.89 -39.18
CA ASN A 149 -13.33 17.14 -38.67
C ASN A 149 -14.27 16.90 -37.48
N LEU A 150 -13.88 17.38 -36.29
CA LEU A 150 -14.66 17.18 -35.05
C LEU A 150 -15.84 18.16 -34.89
N LYS A 151 -15.94 19.18 -35.75
CA LYS A 151 -16.99 20.22 -35.72
C LYS A 151 -18.12 19.97 -36.73
N GLY A 152 -18.18 18.78 -37.32
CA GLY A 152 -19.19 18.42 -38.32
C GLY A 152 -19.14 19.26 -39.60
N LEU A 153 -18.00 19.88 -39.91
CA LEU A 153 -17.78 20.63 -41.14
C LEU A 153 -17.00 19.79 -42.16
N PRO A 154 -17.14 20.04 -43.48
CA PRO A 154 -16.27 19.43 -44.48
C PRO A 154 -14.78 19.64 -44.15
N ILE A 155 -13.93 18.70 -44.54
CA ILE A 155 -12.49 18.71 -44.22
C ILE A 155 -11.84 19.99 -44.73
N TYR A 156 -12.24 20.42 -45.93
CA TYR A 156 -11.69 21.59 -46.62
C TYR A 156 -12.71 22.70 -46.78
N LYS A 157 -12.38 23.92 -46.33
CA LYS A 157 -13.17 25.12 -46.65
C LYS A 157 -12.93 25.62 -48.09
N SER A 158 -11.78 25.28 -48.65
CA SER A 158 -11.36 25.53 -50.03
C SER A 158 -10.25 24.53 -50.38
N PRO A 159 -9.97 24.24 -51.67
CA PRO A 159 -9.00 23.20 -52.05
C PRO A 159 -7.66 23.34 -51.32
N GLY A 160 -7.29 22.31 -50.54
CA GLY A 160 -6.03 22.24 -49.79
C GLY A 160 -5.95 23.12 -48.53
N VAL A 161 -7.04 23.76 -48.11
CA VAL A 161 -7.09 24.54 -46.87
C VAL A 161 -8.10 23.94 -45.91
N ASP A 162 -7.59 23.48 -44.78
CA ASP A 162 -8.37 22.81 -43.73
C ASP A 162 -9.42 23.76 -43.13
N ASN A 163 -10.57 23.17 -42.80
CA ASN A 163 -11.63 23.82 -42.06
C ASN A 163 -11.33 23.84 -40.56
N ASP A 164 -12.05 24.69 -39.82
CA ASP A 164 -11.92 24.72 -38.36
C ASP A 164 -12.36 23.37 -37.76
N GLY A 165 -11.58 22.83 -36.83
CA GLY A 165 -11.81 21.50 -36.24
C GLY A 165 -11.32 20.31 -37.07
N THR A 166 -10.63 20.54 -38.21
CA THR A 166 -9.98 19.48 -38.98
C THR A 166 -8.60 19.17 -38.40
N PHE A 167 -8.36 17.90 -38.08
CA PHE A 167 -7.09 17.38 -37.57
C PHE A 167 -6.65 16.14 -38.36
N SER A 168 -5.39 15.71 -38.22
CA SER A 168 -5.05 14.35 -38.64
C SER A 168 -5.87 13.33 -37.84
N ALA A 169 -6.09 12.13 -38.39
CA ALA A 169 -6.99 11.16 -37.76
C ALA A 169 -6.57 10.79 -36.31
N LEU A 170 -5.27 10.62 -36.05
CA LEU A 170 -4.76 10.35 -34.70
C LEU A 170 -4.90 11.54 -33.76
N GLU A 171 -4.63 12.75 -34.25
CA GLU A 171 -4.81 13.97 -33.47
C GLU A 171 -6.28 14.19 -33.13
N ALA A 172 -7.22 13.90 -34.05
CA ALA A 172 -8.66 14.00 -33.77
C ALA A 172 -9.10 13.07 -32.64
N ILE A 173 -8.61 11.83 -32.63
CA ILE A 173 -8.87 10.86 -31.55
C ILE A 173 -8.25 11.35 -30.23
N SER A 174 -7.02 11.89 -30.26
CA SER A 174 -6.37 12.47 -29.08
C SER A 174 -7.13 13.70 -28.55
N HIS A 175 -7.57 14.62 -29.41
CA HIS A 175 -8.38 15.77 -29.02
C HIS A 175 -9.68 15.33 -28.32
N PHE A 176 -10.40 14.38 -28.91
CA PHE A 176 -11.57 13.77 -28.26
C PHE A 176 -11.23 13.12 -26.91
N ALA A 177 -10.10 12.41 -26.83
CA ALA A 177 -9.64 11.79 -25.58
C ALA A 177 -9.39 12.82 -24.46
N GLN A 178 -8.80 13.97 -24.79
CA GLN A 178 -8.51 15.00 -23.79
C GLN A 178 -9.77 15.75 -23.35
N GLU A 179 -10.69 16.00 -24.27
CA GLU A 179 -11.89 16.79 -24.01
C GLU A 179 -13.01 15.94 -23.38
N GLU A 180 -13.35 14.80 -24.00
CA GLU A 180 -14.59 14.06 -23.73
C GLU A 180 -14.39 12.84 -22.84
N VAL A 181 -13.30 12.08 -22.99
CA VAL A 181 -13.08 10.87 -22.19
C VAL A 181 -12.91 11.24 -20.72
N HIS A 182 -13.81 10.75 -19.88
CA HIS A 182 -13.94 11.14 -18.47
C HIS A 182 -13.11 10.28 -17.51
N ILE A 183 -12.60 9.13 -17.95
CA ILE A 183 -11.78 8.27 -17.10
C ILE A 183 -10.32 8.74 -17.09
N SER A 184 -9.62 8.52 -15.98
CA SER A 184 -8.19 8.79 -15.79
C SER A 184 -7.73 10.22 -15.96
N ARG A 185 -6.94 10.73 -15.01
CA ARG A 185 -6.18 11.98 -15.17
C ARG A 185 -4.97 11.84 -16.09
N ASN A 186 -4.53 10.62 -16.41
CA ASN A 186 -3.45 10.38 -17.35
C ASN A 186 -3.90 10.54 -18.82
N PRO A 187 -3.24 11.42 -19.62
CA PRO A 187 -3.65 11.64 -21.00
C PRO A 187 -3.41 10.44 -21.93
N VAL A 188 -2.39 9.62 -21.65
CA VAL A 188 -2.09 8.43 -22.45
C VAL A 188 -3.14 7.34 -22.21
N ALA A 189 -3.58 7.15 -20.97
CA ALA A 189 -4.68 6.24 -20.64
C ALA A 189 -5.98 6.64 -21.35
N ARG A 190 -6.33 7.94 -21.35
CA ARG A 190 -7.48 8.47 -22.10
C ARG A 190 -7.36 8.21 -23.60
N PHE A 191 -6.18 8.43 -24.17
CA PHE A 191 -5.95 8.20 -25.59
C PHE A 191 -6.13 6.72 -25.95
N ASN A 192 -5.59 5.80 -25.15
CA ASN A 192 -5.80 4.35 -25.35
C ASN A 192 -7.29 4.00 -25.33
N TYR A 193 -8.05 4.57 -24.39
CA TYR A 193 -9.50 4.32 -24.28
C TYR A 193 -10.29 4.88 -25.48
N ALA A 194 -9.99 6.12 -25.89
CA ALA A 194 -10.59 6.74 -27.08
C ALA A 194 -10.29 5.95 -28.36
N ALA A 195 -9.04 5.51 -28.52
CA ALA A 195 -8.57 4.77 -29.69
C ALA A 195 -9.21 3.37 -29.81
N HIS A 196 -9.70 2.81 -28.70
CA HIS A 196 -10.32 1.48 -28.69
C HIS A 196 -11.77 1.49 -29.18
N SER A 197 -12.64 2.31 -28.58
CA SER A 197 -14.09 2.28 -28.85
C SER A 197 -14.78 3.63 -28.72
N ASP A 198 -14.37 4.46 -27.75
CA ASP A 198 -15.16 5.59 -27.29
C ASP A 198 -15.25 6.75 -28.28
N PHE A 199 -14.28 6.83 -29.18
CA PHE A 199 -14.36 7.78 -30.28
C PHE A 199 -15.61 7.54 -31.16
N THR A 200 -16.00 6.26 -31.32
CA THR A 200 -17.08 5.83 -32.20
C THR A 200 -18.40 5.55 -31.49
N GLY A 201 -18.37 4.89 -30.32
CA GLY A 201 -19.56 4.53 -29.54
C GLY A 201 -19.51 5.15 -28.15
N ARG A 202 -20.50 5.97 -27.81
CA ARG A 202 -20.52 6.79 -26.59
C ARG A 202 -21.78 6.50 -25.80
N TYR A 203 -21.63 5.95 -24.61
CA TYR A 203 -22.77 5.73 -23.72
C TYR A 203 -23.22 7.07 -23.12
N ALA A 204 -24.51 7.42 -23.25
CA ALA A 204 -25.03 8.71 -22.79
C ALA A 204 -24.97 8.89 -21.26
N LEU A 205 -24.78 7.78 -20.52
CA LEU A 205 -24.48 7.82 -19.10
C LEU A 205 -23.17 8.55 -18.80
N TYR A 206 -22.23 8.50 -19.75
CA TYR A 206 -20.86 8.97 -19.57
C TYR A 206 -20.46 10.16 -20.45
N TYR A 207 -21.22 10.40 -21.51
CA TYR A 207 -20.86 11.34 -22.56
C TYR A 207 -22.01 12.29 -22.80
N LYS A 208 -21.67 13.56 -22.96
CA LYS A 208 -22.64 14.55 -23.46
C LYS A 208 -23.11 14.16 -24.85
N HIS A 209 -24.34 14.54 -25.17
CA HIS A 209 -24.84 14.36 -26.52
C HIS A 209 -23.94 15.08 -27.54
N PRO A 210 -23.71 14.50 -28.74
CA PRO A 210 -22.91 15.15 -29.76
C PRO A 210 -23.53 16.48 -30.22
N GLU A 211 -22.70 17.52 -30.28
CA GLU A 211 -23.10 18.86 -30.72
C GLU A 211 -23.55 18.84 -32.19
N TYR A 212 -22.85 18.05 -33.01
CA TYR A 212 -23.07 17.90 -34.45
C TYR A 212 -23.62 16.51 -34.75
N ASP A 213 -24.53 16.42 -35.72
CA ASP A 213 -25.19 15.16 -36.11
C ASP A 213 -24.40 14.40 -37.20
N ILE A 214 -23.33 15.01 -37.68
CA ILE A 214 -22.50 14.54 -38.79
C ILE A 214 -21.02 14.75 -38.44
N MET A 215 -20.16 13.84 -38.90
CA MET A 215 -18.71 13.96 -38.88
C MET A 215 -18.14 13.73 -40.29
N TYR A 216 -17.27 14.63 -40.76
CA TYR A 216 -16.56 14.45 -42.03
C TYR A 216 -15.17 13.85 -41.79
N TYR A 217 -14.75 12.96 -42.70
CA TYR A 217 -13.43 12.35 -42.68
C TYR A 217 -12.87 12.11 -44.08
N GLU A 218 -11.56 12.18 -44.20
CA GLU A 218 -10.82 11.96 -45.45
C GLU A 218 -10.17 10.58 -45.47
N VAL A 219 -10.41 9.80 -46.52
CA VAL A 219 -9.76 8.50 -46.76
C VAL A 219 -8.87 8.51 -48.00
N GLN A 220 -7.82 7.69 -47.96
CA GLN A 220 -6.98 7.37 -49.10
C GLN A 220 -7.42 6.02 -49.70
N ASP A 221 -7.83 6.02 -50.97
CA ASP A 221 -8.25 4.84 -51.72
C ASP A 221 -7.44 4.70 -53.01
N GLU A 222 -6.59 3.67 -53.06
CA GLU A 222 -5.62 3.33 -54.13
C GLU A 222 -4.69 4.49 -54.56
N GLU A 223 -5.21 5.56 -55.16
CA GLU A 223 -4.49 6.82 -55.50
C GLU A 223 -5.36 8.10 -55.38
N GLN A 224 -6.61 8.00 -54.93
CA GLN A 224 -7.52 9.13 -54.78
C GLN A 224 -7.81 9.43 -53.30
N THR A 225 -7.98 10.72 -53.02
CA THR A 225 -8.41 11.22 -51.72
C THR A 225 -9.90 11.48 -51.78
N LEU A 226 -10.67 10.81 -50.92
CA LEU A 226 -12.13 10.90 -50.87
C LEU A 226 -12.55 11.49 -49.53
N GLU A 227 -13.43 12.50 -49.57
CA GLU A 227 -14.12 13.02 -48.39
C GLU A 227 -15.43 12.24 -48.21
N LEU A 228 -15.66 11.75 -46.99
CA LEU A 228 -16.82 10.96 -46.61
C LEU A 228 -17.53 11.61 -45.42
N GLU A 229 -18.82 11.33 -45.33
CA GLU A 229 -19.71 11.79 -44.28
C GLU A 229 -20.14 10.60 -43.40
N ALA A 230 -20.06 10.75 -42.09
CA ALA A 230 -20.55 9.78 -41.11
C ALA A 230 -21.63 10.42 -40.24
N GLU A 231 -22.85 9.89 -40.33
CA GLU A 231 -23.97 10.31 -39.49
C GLU A 231 -23.83 9.77 -38.07
N ILE A 232 -24.28 10.55 -37.09
CA ILE A 232 -24.40 10.14 -35.69
C ILE A 232 -25.85 9.76 -35.41
N PHE A 233 -26.07 8.54 -34.92
CA PHE A 233 -27.40 8.04 -34.56
C PHE A 233 -27.45 7.65 -33.08
N VAL A 234 -28.66 7.57 -32.55
CA VAL A 234 -28.90 7.13 -31.18
C VAL A 234 -29.48 5.73 -31.17
N SER A 235 -28.80 4.84 -30.46
CA SER A 235 -29.29 3.51 -30.17
C SER A 235 -29.88 3.48 -28.77
N ILE A 236 -31.07 2.90 -28.65
CA ILE A 236 -31.77 2.72 -27.39
C ILE A 236 -31.79 1.24 -27.03
N GLU A 237 -31.26 0.92 -25.85
CA GLU A 237 -31.27 -0.45 -25.31
C GLU A 237 -32.62 -0.79 -24.65
N GLY A 238 -33.31 -1.79 -25.21
CA GLY A 238 -34.61 -2.25 -24.71
C GLY A 238 -35.81 -1.44 -25.20
N ASN A 239 -37.00 -1.77 -24.68
CA ASN A 239 -38.25 -1.14 -25.09
C ASN A 239 -38.63 0.03 -24.17
N ILE A 240 -38.61 1.25 -24.69
CA ILE A 240 -39.13 2.44 -23.99
C ILE A 240 -40.59 2.68 -24.42
N ASN A 241 -41.52 1.92 -23.84
CA ASN A 241 -42.96 2.08 -24.12
C ASN A 241 -43.53 3.42 -23.60
N ASN A 242 -42.91 4.00 -22.55
CA ASN A 242 -43.19 5.34 -22.07
C ASN A 242 -41.92 5.92 -21.43
N LEU A 243 -41.35 6.97 -22.03
CA LEU A 243 -40.19 7.67 -21.51
C LEU A 243 -40.44 8.11 -20.05
N GLU A 244 -41.65 8.58 -19.69
CA GLU A 244 -41.95 9.09 -18.32
C GLU A 244 -41.57 8.11 -17.20
N ASN A 245 -41.61 6.80 -17.46
CA ASN A 245 -41.24 5.75 -16.51
C ASN A 245 -39.73 5.58 -16.32
N GLU A 246 -38.91 6.10 -17.23
CA GLU A 246 -37.44 6.06 -17.19
C GLU A 246 -36.84 7.19 -16.33
N CYS A 247 -37.68 8.13 -15.89
CA CYS A 247 -37.26 9.37 -15.22
C CYS A 247 -38.10 9.72 -13.97
N PRO A 248 -38.54 8.77 -13.12
CA PRO A 248 -39.49 9.09 -12.07
C PRO A 248 -38.87 9.92 -10.95
N ILE A 249 -39.69 10.78 -10.34
CA ILE A 249 -39.31 11.52 -9.12
C ILE A 249 -39.17 10.49 -7.99
N HIS A 250 -38.07 10.58 -7.24
CA HIS A 250 -37.84 9.68 -6.13
C HIS A 250 -38.94 9.86 -5.06
N PRO A 251 -39.43 8.78 -4.41
CA PRO A 251 -40.52 8.86 -3.42
C PRO A 251 -40.33 9.91 -2.31
N ASP A 252 -39.07 10.17 -1.90
CA ASP A 252 -38.68 11.19 -0.92
C ASP A 252 -39.12 12.63 -1.27
N HIS A 253 -39.41 12.87 -2.55
CA HIS A 253 -39.72 14.18 -3.13
C HIS A 253 -41.08 14.23 -3.86
N GLY A 254 -41.79 13.10 -3.96
CA GLY A 254 -43.09 13.01 -4.61
C GLY A 254 -44.23 13.61 -3.77
N ARG A 255 -45.23 14.24 -4.42
CA ARG A 255 -46.48 14.64 -3.75
C ARG A 255 -47.41 13.42 -3.62
N SER A 256 -47.33 12.70 -2.50
CA SER A 256 -48.41 11.81 -2.05
C SER A 256 -48.66 11.97 -0.56
N ALA A 257 -49.75 12.64 -0.23
CA ALA A 257 -50.21 12.95 1.12
C ALA A 257 -50.96 11.81 1.83
N ASN A 258 -50.83 10.54 1.41
CA ASN A 258 -51.60 9.44 2.02
C ASN A 258 -50.80 8.25 2.57
N ASN A 259 -49.53 8.05 2.21
CA ASN A 259 -48.70 7.00 2.83
C ASN A 259 -47.84 7.51 3.99
N THR A 260 -47.51 8.80 4.02
CA THR A 260 -46.73 9.43 5.09
C THR A 260 -47.50 9.41 6.41
N ASN A 261 -48.83 9.62 6.40
CA ASN A 261 -49.62 9.64 7.63
C ASN A 261 -49.69 8.29 8.36
N ILE A 262 -49.66 7.15 7.65
CA ILE A 262 -49.70 5.83 8.30
C ILE A 262 -48.32 5.47 8.86
N ASN A 263 -47.25 5.75 8.12
CA ASN A 263 -45.88 5.50 8.58
C ASN A 263 -45.45 6.49 9.68
N GLU A 264 -45.79 7.78 9.58
CA GLU A 264 -45.56 8.78 10.64
C GLU A 264 -46.41 8.50 11.89
N PHE A 265 -47.66 8.05 11.74
CA PHE A 265 -48.50 7.66 12.88
C PHE A 265 -47.93 6.41 13.58
N MET A 266 -47.52 5.39 12.83
CA MET A 266 -46.88 4.20 13.39
C MET A 266 -45.51 4.51 14.00
N MET A 267 -44.73 5.42 13.40
CA MET A 267 -43.49 5.94 13.97
C MET A 267 -43.72 6.75 15.24
N GLN A 268 -44.71 7.65 15.28
CA GLN A 268 -45.06 8.42 16.48
C GLN A 268 -45.58 7.51 17.60
N LEU A 269 -46.36 6.48 17.28
CA LEU A 269 -46.80 5.48 18.26
C LEU A 269 -45.61 4.72 18.84
N LYS A 270 -44.69 4.24 17.99
CA LYS A 270 -43.46 3.56 18.41
C LYS A 270 -42.55 4.49 19.23
N LYS A 271 -42.39 5.75 18.82
CA LYS A 271 -41.57 6.78 19.49
C LYS A 271 -42.15 7.14 20.87
N ASN A 272 -43.47 7.21 21.01
CA ASN A 272 -44.15 7.45 22.29
C ASN A 272 -44.06 6.25 23.25
N VAL A 273 -44.21 5.03 22.73
CA VAL A 273 -44.01 3.79 23.52
C VAL A 273 -42.55 3.68 23.99
N LYS A 274 -41.57 3.97 23.11
CA LYS A 274 -40.14 3.91 23.42
C LYS A 274 -39.67 5.02 24.34
N LYS A 275 -40.20 6.25 24.22
CA LYS A 275 -39.94 7.37 25.15
C LYS A 275 -40.46 7.07 26.57
N THR A 276 -41.59 6.36 26.67
CA THR A 276 -42.15 5.90 27.94
C THR A 276 -41.29 4.80 28.57
N TRP A 277 -40.78 3.88 27.74
CA TRP A 277 -39.84 2.82 28.14
C TRP A 277 -38.48 3.37 28.60
N ASN A 278 -37.90 4.33 27.88
CA ASN A 278 -36.60 4.94 28.21
C ASN A 278 -36.67 5.79 29.48
N LYS A 279 -37.80 6.47 29.74
CA LYS A 279 -38.03 7.19 31.01
C LYS A 279 -38.13 6.23 32.20
N MET A 280 -38.66 5.03 31.97
CA MET A 280 -38.72 3.94 32.97
C MET A 280 -37.33 3.32 33.21
N MET A 281 -36.55 3.08 32.15
CA MET A 281 -35.18 2.55 32.24
C MET A 281 -34.16 3.55 32.81
N ASN A 282 -34.28 4.85 32.53
CA ASN A 282 -33.42 5.87 33.14
C ASN A 282 -33.70 6.08 34.64
N ASN A 283 -34.95 5.88 35.07
CA ASN A 283 -35.27 5.83 36.51
C ASN A 283 -34.73 4.55 37.16
N LEU A 284 -34.70 3.42 36.43
CA LEU A 284 -34.07 2.17 36.88
C LEU A 284 -32.54 2.32 37.00
N ASN A 285 -31.89 2.94 36.01
CA ASN A 285 -30.44 3.17 35.99
C ASN A 285 -29.98 4.21 37.04
N LYS A 286 -30.80 5.23 37.36
CA LYS A 286 -30.56 6.14 38.49
C LYS A 286 -30.66 5.45 39.86
N LEU A 287 -31.44 4.38 39.98
CA LEU A 287 -31.50 3.54 41.18
C LEU A 287 -30.30 2.58 41.27
N ILE A 288 -29.72 2.18 40.14
CA ILE A 288 -28.56 1.28 40.04
C ILE A 288 -27.23 2.03 40.26
N ASN A 289 -27.11 3.30 39.83
CA ASN A 289 -25.88 4.11 39.95
C ASN A 289 -25.61 4.69 41.35
N LYS A 290 -26.20 4.14 42.42
CA LYS A 290 -25.87 4.54 43.79
C LYS A 290 -25.12 3.50 44.60
N LYS A 291 -24.60 2.42 43.99
CA LYS A 291 -23.71 1.48 44.69
C LYS A 291 -22.85 0.62 43.74
N VAL A 292 -21.54 0.82 43.85
CA VAL A 292 -20.44 -0.18 43.83
C VAL A 292 -19.55 -0.27 42.58
N ASP A 293 -18.27 -0.35 42.93
CA ASP A 293 -16.97 -0.35 42.26
C ASP A 293 -16.56 -1.71 41.63
N ASN A 294 -15.46 -1.66 40.87
CA ASN A 294 -14.77 -2.51 39.89
C ASN A 294 -14.84 -4.06 39.85
N GLU A 295 -15.57 -4.80 40.69
CA GLU A 295 -15.53 -6.29 40.65
C GLU A 295 -16.64 -6.95 39.81
N THR A 296 -17.60 -6.18 39.28
CA THR A 296 -18.76 -6.73 38.57
C THR A 296 -18.56 -6.89 37.05
N GLN A 297 -17.58 -6.20 36.44
CA GLN A 297 -17.26 -6.32 35.01
C GLN A 297 -16.68 -7.71 34.67
N ALA A 298 -15.84 -8.27 35.55
CA ALA A 298 -15.28 -9.61 35.39
C ALA A 298 -16.33 -10.74 35.52
N LYS A 299 -17.37 -10.55 36.36
CA LYS A 299 -18.48 -11.51 36.48
C LYS A 299 -19.46 -11.44 35.31
N ARG A 300 -19.61 -10.27 34.67
CA ARG A 300 -20.44 -10.10 33.46
C ARG A 300 -19.80 -10.74 32.22
N PHE A 301 -18.49 -10.63 32.02
CA PHE A 301 -17.79 -11.34 30.93
C PHE A 301 -18.01 -12.86 30.97
N LYS A 302 -17.96 -13.48 32.17
CA LYS A 302 -18.23 -14.92 32.36
C LYS A 302 -19.70 -15.33 32.13
N GLN A 303 -20.67 -14.45 32.40
CA GLN A 303 -22.09 -14.72 32.12
C GLN A 303 -22.43 -14.52 30.64
N ILE A 304 -21.75 -13.61 29.94
CA ILE A 304 -21.90 -13.38 28.50
C ILE A 304 -21.36 -14.57 27.70
N GLU A 305 -20.21 -15.12 28.09
CA GLU A 305 -19.62 -16.33 27.50
C GLU A 305 -20.54 -17.56 27.64
N GLN A 306 -21.17 -17.74 28.81
CA GLN A 306 -22.17 -18.81 29.02
C GLN A 306 -23.49 -18.58 28.26
N HIS A 307 -23.86 -17.33 27.99
CA HIS A 307 -25.05 -17.01 27.21
C HIS A 307 -24.85 -17.18 25.70
N MET A 308 -23.65 -16.92 25.17
CA MET A 308 -23.32 -17.19 23.77
C MET A 308 -23.37 -18.69 23.45
N LYS A 309 -22.84 -19.55 24.33
CA LYS A 309 -22.97 -21.01 24.22
C LYS A 309 -24.43 -21.50 24.22
N LYS A 310 -25.27 -20.95 25.10
CA LYS A 310 -26.71 -21.28 25.12
C LYS A 310 -27.45 -20.81 23.86
N ARG A 311 -27.03 -19.71 23.22
CA ARG A 311 -27.65 -19.22 21.97
C ARG A 311 -27.27 -20.04 20.74
N GLU A 312 -26.06 -20.59 20.68
CA GLU A 312 -25.70 -21.56 19.62
C GLU A 312 -26.54 -22.83 19.71
N GLU A 313 -26.71 -23.37 20.92
CA GLU A 313 -27.57 -24.54 21.16
C GLU A 313 -29.05 -24.27 20.81
N GLN A 314 -29.51 -23.04 21.02
CA GLN A 314 -30.88 -22.63 20.71
C GLN A 314 -31.08 -22.34 19.22
N LYS A 315 -30.10 -21.73 18.53
CA LYS A 315 -30.08 -21.60 17.06
C LYS A 315 -30.11 -22.97 16.39
N MET A 316 -29.34 -23.94 16.87
CA MET A 316 -29.35 -25.33 16.36
C MET A 316 -30.70 -26.04 16.56
N LYS A 317 -31.42 -25.74 17.65
CA LYS A 317 -32.78 -26.27 17.88
C LYS A 317 -33.83 -25.59 16.98
N THR A 318 -33.72 -24.28 16.75
CA THR A 318 -34.64 -23.53 15.88
C THR A 318 -34.44 -23.87 14.42
N ILE A 319 -33.21 -24.10 13.97
CA ILE A 319 -32.89 -24.59 12.61
C ILE A 319 -33.52 -25.97 12.38
N LYS A 320 -33.38 -26.90 13.33
CA LYS A 320 -34.06 -28.21 13.25
C LYS A 320 -35.59 -28.13 13.23
N MET A 321 -36.19 -27.17 13.94
CA MET A 321 -37.64 -26.94 13.89
C MET A 321 -38.11 -26.29 12.58
N LEU A 322 -37.29 -25.43 11.98
CA LEU A 322 -37.54 -24.82 10.67
C LEU A 322 -37.42 -25.86 9.55
N GLU A 323 -36.43 -26.76 9.62
CA GLU A 323 -36.27 -27.91 8.71
C GLU A 323 -37.49 -28.85 8.74
N GLU A 324 -38.13 -29.02 9.90
CA GLU A 324 -39.35 -29.82 10.06
C GLU A 324 -40.62 -29.09 9.53
N GLN A 325 -40.67 -27.75 9.59
CA GLN A 325 -41.80 -26.95 9.13
C GLN A 325 -41.84 -26.71 7.60
N PHE A 326 -40.69 -26.72 6.92
CA PHE A 326 -40.63 -26.46 5.47
C PHE A 326 -41.01 -27.65 4.57
N ARG A 327 -41.45 -28.78 5.15
CA ARG A 327 -41.78 -30.00 4.40
C ARG A 327 -43.17 -30.02 3.71
N LEU A 328 -43.86 -28.88 3.62
CA LEU A 328 -45.20 -28.76 3.02
C LEU A 328 -45.41 -27.44 2.22
N ASN A 329 -44.70 -27.23 1.10
CA ASN A 329 -45.26 -26.76 -0.18
C ASN A 329 -44.18 -26.46 -1.25
N ASN A 330 -44.10 -27.41 -2.19
CA ASN A 330 -43.58 -27.48 -3.56
C ASN A 330 -42.76 -26.36 -4.27
N ARG A 331 -41.61 -26.84 -4.78
CA ARG A 331 -41.10 -26.86 -6.18
C ARG A 331 -40.15 -25.78 -6.72
N TYR A 332 -39.84 -24.71 -5.99
CA TYR A 332 -38.71 -23.81 -6.35
C TYR A 332 -37.44 -24.03 -5.51
N VAL A 333 -37.49 -25.03 -4.61
CA VAL A 333 -36.47 -25.35 -3.60
C VAL A 333 -35.65 -26.59 -4.00
N ASP A 334 -36.09 -27.40 -4.96
CA ASP A 334 -35.39 -28.65 -5.30
C ASP A 334 -34.05 -28.44 -6.04
N GLN A 335 -33.85 -27.29 -6.70
CA GLN A 335 -32.60 -26.97 -7.41
C GLN A 335 -31.55 -26.37 -6.46
N THR A 336 -31.95 -25.39 -5.64
CA THR A 336 -31.13 -24.84 -4.57
C THR A 336 -30.79 -25.86 -3.49
N VAL A 337 -31.67 -26.83 -3.17
CA VAL A 337 -31.37 -27.91 -2.23
C VAL A 337 -30.51 -29.02 -2.85
N GLN A 338 -30.55 -29.22 -4.17
CA GLN A 338 -29.54 -30.09 -4.83
C GLN A 338 -28.17 -29.42 -4.82
N ASP A 339 -28.10 -28.12 -5.11
CA ASP A 339 -26.85 -27.35 -5.06
C ASP A 339 -26.31 -27.23 -3.63
N GLU A 340 -27.19 -27.06 -2.63
CA GLU A 340 -26.82 -27.00 -1.21
C GLU A 340 -26.49 -28.40 -0.64
N LYS A 341 -27.09 -29.48 -1.16
CA LYS A 341 -26.65 -30.86 -0.83
C LYS A 341 -25.33 -31.21 -1.49
N GLN A 342 -25.10 -30.80 -2.73
CA GLN A 342 -23.82 -30.95 -3.40
C GLN A 342 -22.75 -30.13 -2.67
N TRP A 343 -23.08 -28.89 -2.27
CA TRP A 343 -22.22 -28.02 -1.47
C TRP A 343 -21.98 -28.53 -0.04
N ASN A 344 -22.98 -29.07 0.65
CA ASN A 344 -22.80 -29.66 1.98
C ASN A 344 -22.04 -30.99 1.92
N THR A 345 -22.10 -31.71 0.80
CA THR A 345 -21.24 -32.87 0.54
C THR A 345 -19.79 -32.41 0.32
N TYR A 346 -19.56 -31.30 -0.40
CA TYR A 346 -18.25 -30.65 -0.53
C TYR A 346 -17.73 -30.07 0.80
N LYS A 347 -18.61 -29.47 1.62
CA LYS A 347 -18.28 -28.87 2.91
C LYS A 347 -18.04 -29.93 3.99
N GLN A 348 -18.74 -31.07 3.93
CA GLN A 348 -18.42 -32.23 4.77
C GLN A 348 -17.14 -32.93 4.29
N GLN A 349 -16.84 -32.94 2.99
CA GLN A 349 -15.53 -33.39 2.49
C GLN A 349 -14.40 -32.46 2.95
N SER A 350 -14.60 -31.13 2.97
CA SER A 350 -13.59 -30.17 3.42
C SER A 350 -13.46 -30.06 4.94
N GLN A 351 -14.53 -30.26 5.72
CA GLN A 351 -14.48 -30.23 7.19
C GLN A 351 -14.12 -31.58 7.82
N SER A 352 -14.27 -32.71 7.11
CA SER A 352 -13.79 -34.02 7.59
C SER A 352 -12.32 -34.32 7.28
N GLN A 353 -11.64 -33.42 6.56
CA GLN A 353 -10.20 -33.50 6.26
C GLN A 353 -9.40 -32.40 6.97
N SER A 354 -9.59 -32.24 8.28
CA SER A 354 -8.56 -31.64 9.12
C SER A 354 -7.39 -32.63 9.25
N SER A 355 -6.46 -32.65 8.27
CA SER A 355 -5.06 -33.13 8.44
C SER A 355 -4.27 -33.43 7.15
N ASN A 356 -4.73 -33.11 5.94
CA ASN A 356 -3.89 -33.22 4.72
C ASN A 356 -4.24 -32.12 3.71
N ASP A 357 -3.24 -31.59 3.03
CA ASP A 357 -3.32 -30.60 1.94
C ASP A 357 -4.59 -30.78 1.10
N VAL A 358 -5.49 -29.79 1.10
CA VAL A 358 -6.51 -29.67 0.04
C VAL A 358 -5.77 -29.22 -1.20
N ASP A 359 -5.26 -30.20 -1.93
CA ASP A 359 -4.66 -30.03 -3.24
C ASP A 359 -5.83 -29.82 -4.21
N ILE A 360 -6.24 -28.55 -4.43
CA ILE A 360 -6.98 -28.26 -5.66
C ILE A 360 -5.98 -28.58 -6.75
N THR A 361 -6.16 -29.71 -7.41
CA THR A 361 -5.40 -30.02 -8.62
C THR A 361 -5.79 -28.95 -9.63
N VAL A 362 -4.97 -27.90 -9.74
CA VAL A 362 -5.15 -26.89 -10.76
C VAL A 362 -4.84 -27.58 -12.09
N HIS A 363 -5.88 -28.08 -12.75
CA HIS A 363 -5.75 -28.80 -14.00
C HIS A 363 -5.20 -27.85 -15.06
N SER A 364 -4.09 -28.22 -15.67
CA SER A 364 -3.50 -27.46 -16.76
C SER A 364 -3.88 -28.07 -18.11
N GLU A 365 -4.29 -27.26 -19.07
CA GLU A 365 -4.39 -27.66 -20.47
C GLU A 365 -3.12 -27.24 -21.22
N LYS A 366 -2.50 -28.16 -21.98
CA LYS A 366 -1.39 -27.82 -22.88
C LYS A 366 -1.97 -27.32 -24.20
N VAL A 367 -1.67 -26.08 -24.53
CA VAL A 367 -2.17 -25.39 -25.71
C VAL A 367 -0.99 -24.89 -26.54
N LYS A 368 -1.21 -24.71 -27.83
CA LYS A 368 -0.27 -24.10 -28.75
C LYS A 368 -0.98 -22.95 -29.45
N SER A 369 -0.45 -21.75 -29.27
CA SER A 369 -0.98 -20.56 -29.95
C SER A 369 -0.75 -20.61 -31.46
N GLU A 370 -1.47 -19.78 -32.20
CA GLU A 370 -1.34 -19.66 -33.66
C GLU A 370 0.09 -19.39 -34.16
N ASP A 371 0.92 -18.65 -33.40
CA ASP A 371 2.31 -18.37 -33.76
C ASP A 371 3.28 -19.52 -33.45
N GLY A 372 2.75 -20.60 -32.86
CA GLY A 372 3.49 -21.80 -32.49
C GLY A 372 4.05 -21.80 -31.07
N THR A 373 3.81 -20.77 -30.26
CA THR A 373 4.22 -20.74 -28.85
C THR A 373 3.41 -21.74 -28.04
N GLU A 374 4.09 -22.69 -27.42
CA GLU A 374 3.48 -23.67 -26.51
C GLU A 374 3.32 -23.08 -25.11
N TYR A 375 2.12 -23.20 -24.54
CA TYR A 375 1.82 -22.74 -23.19
C TYR A 375 0.90 -23.72 -22.46
N GLN A 376 0.94 -23.68 -21.13
CA GLN A 376 -0.03 -24.35 -20.26
C GLN A 376 -1.00 -23.29 -19.71
N LEU A 377 -2.29 -23.58 -19.78
CA LEU A 377 -3.37 -22.75 -19.25
C LEU A 377 -3.90 -23.36 -17.96
N TYR A 378 -4.00 -22.53 -16.92
CA TYR A 378 -4.59 -22.88 -15.63
C TYR A 378 -5.75 -21.89 -15.40
N GLU A 379 -6.99 -22.37 -15.42
CA GLU A 379 -8.15 -21.51 -15.21
C GLU A 379 -8.76 -21.74 -13.83
N TYR A 380 -9.02 -20.63 -13.14
CA TYR A 380 -9.93 -20.60 -12.01
C TYR A 380 -11.25 -19.98 -12.49
N VAL A 381 -12.28 -20.81 -12.63
CA VAL A 381 -13.64 -20.29 -12.83
C VAL A 381 -14.13 -19.83 -11.47
N GLY A 382 -14.44 -18.53 -11.34
CA GLY A 382 -15.17 -18.01 -10.18
C GLY A 382 -16.57 -18.61 -10.12
N SER A 383 -17.47 -18.02 -9.32
CA SER A 383 -18.87 -18.47 -9.38
C SER A 383 -19.42 -18.27 -10.80
N GLN A 384 -20.40 -19.07 -11.19
CA GLN A 384 -21.12 -18.98 -12.48
C GLN A 384 -21.72 -17.58 -12.80
N TYR A 385 -21.64 -16.63 -11.87
CA TYR A 385 -22.15 -15.26 -11.98
C TYR A 385 -21.08 -14.17 -12.11
N THR A 386 -19.81 -14.43 -11.77
CA THR A 386 -18.76 -13.39 -11.65
C THR A 386 -17.69 -13.44 -12.73
N GLY A 387 -17.70 -14.46 -13.59
CA GLY A 387 -16.69 -14.64 -14.63
C GLY A 387 -15.37 -15.17 -14.08
N VAL A 388 -14.27 -14.92 -14.79
CA VAL A 388 -12.93 -15.43 -14.46
C VAL A 388 -12.14 -14.35 -13.71
N GLU A 389 -11.81 -14.61 -12.44
CA GLU A 389 -11.16 -13.66 -11.53
C GLU A 389 -9.62 -13.68 -11.65
N VAL A 390 -9.04 -14.88 -11.85
CA VAL A 390 -7.60 -15.08 -12.03
C VAL A 390 -7.38 -16.14 -13.11
N ILE A 391 -6.45 -15.87 -14.03
CA ILE A 391 -6.00 -16.84 -15.03
C ILE A 391 -4.49 -16.96 -14.91
N SER A 392 -3.98 -18.19 -14.93
CA SER A 392 -2.54 -18.39 -14.94
C SER A 392 -2.07 -19.12 -16.19
N TYR A 393 -0.88 -18.77 -16.64
CA TYR A 393 -0.23 -19.40 -17.79
C TYR A 393 1.17 -19.84 -17.40
N ARG A 394 1.69 -20.86 -18.08
CA ARG A 394 3.11 -21.18 -18.07
C ARG A 394 3.61 -21.29 -19.49
N ILE A 395 4.74 -20.66 -19.78
CA ILE A 395 5.45 -20.75 -21.05
C ILE A 395 6.69 -21.62 -20.82
N PRO A 396 6.63 -22.96 -21.06
CA PRO A 396 7.65 -23.89 -20.58
C PRO A 396 9.03 -23.66 -21.21
N SER A 397 9.06 -23.27 -22.49
CA SER A 397 10.29 -23.00 -23.24
C SER A 397 11.13 -21.87 -22.63
N LEU A 398 10.48 -20.94 -21.92
CA LEU A 398 11.11 -19.79 -21.27
C LEU A 398 11.18 -19.93 -19.75
N LYS A 399 10.55 -20.96 -19.16
CA LYS A 399 10.34 -21.11 -17.72
C LYS A 399 9.74 -19.85 -17.09
N ILE A 400 8.67 -19.33 -17.71
CA ILE A 400 7.95 -18.14 -17.23
C ILE A 400 6.56 -18.54 -16.79
N GLY A 401 6.18 -18.10 -15.59
CA GLY A 401 4.80 -18.14 -15.11
C GLY A 401 4.11 -16.80 -15.34
N VAL A 402 2.82 -16.81 -15.62
CA VAL A 402 1.99 -15.61 -15.74
C VAL A 402 0.81 -15.73 -14.80
N ILE A 403 0.51 -14.68 -14.04
CA ILE A 403 -0.70 -14.55 -13.22
C ILE A 403 -1.45 -13.30 -13.70
N TYR A 404 -2.59 -13.50 -14.36
CA TYR A 404 -3.47 -12.42 -14.80
C TYR A 404 -4.60 -12.24 -13.80
N ILE A 405 -4.66 -11.07 -13.15
CA ILE A 405 -5.66 -10.73 -12.14
C ILE A 405 -6.65 -9.76 -12.77
N THR A 406 -7.87 -10.22 -13.08
CA THR A 406 -8.89 -9.39 -13.74
C THR A 406 -9.55 -8.40 -12.79
N THR A 407 -9.67 -8.76 -11.51
CA THR A 407 -10.33 -7.94 -10.48
C THR A 407 -9.81 -8.29 -9.09
N PHE A 408 -9.85 -7.32 -8.18
CA PHE A 408 -9.68 -7.53 -6.73
C PHE A 408 -11.02 -7.55 -5.99
N HIS A 409 -12.13 -7.74 -6.70
CA HIS A 409 -13.46 -7.97 -6.13
C HIS A 409 -13.86 -9.44 -6.33
N PRO A 410 -13.16 -10.39 -5.68
CA PRO A 410 -13.51 -11.80 -5.83
C PRO A 410 -14.84 -12.10 -5.15
N TYR A 411 -15.58 -13.06 -5.70
CA TYR A 411 -16.78 -13.62 -5.09
C TYR A 411 -16.47 -14.28 -3.73
N ASP A 412 -15.31 -14.94 -3.63
CA ASP A 412 -14.82 -15.58 -2.41
C ASP A 412 -13.33 -15.26 -2.20
N MET A 413 -13.04 -14.44 -1.18
CA MET A 413 -11.68 -14.00 -0.86
C MET A 413 -10.74 -15.16 -0.47
N SER A 414 -11.29 -16.21 0.16
CA SER A 414 -10.52 -17.39 0.56
C SER A 414 -10.12 -18.23 -0.65
N LEU A 415 -11.04 -18.44 -1.60
CA LEU A 415 -10.73 -19.15 -2.85
C LEU A 415 -9.76 -18.38 -3.74
N PHE A 416 -9.92 -17.06 -3.84
CA PHE A 416 -8.97 -16.18 -4.54
C PHE A 416 -7.55 -16.34 -3.98
N ALA A 417 -7.40 -16.25 -2.65
CA ALA A 417 -6.12 -16.42 -1.98
C ALA A 417 -5.56 -17.85 -2.14
N LEU A 418 -6.42 -18.87 -2.02
CA LEU A 418 -6.05 -20.27 -2.20
C LEU A 418 -5.47 -20.52 -3.59
N TYR A 419 -6.17 -20.08 -4.65
CA TYR A 419 -5.73 -20.28 -6.02
C TYR A 419 -4.38 -19.62 -6.30
N ILE A 420 -4.21 -18.33 -5.94
CA ILE A 420 -2.94 -17.62 -6.11
C ILE A 420 -1.83 -18.31 -5.30
N SER A 421 -2.12 -18.79 -4.09
CA SER A 421 -1.13 -19.49 -3.28
C SER A 421 -0.68 -20.82 -3.89
N GLN A 422 -1.61 -21.59 -4.48
CA GLN A 422 -1.33 -22.90 -5.08
C GLN A 422 -0.54 -22.76 -6.37
N ILE A 423 -0.94 -21.86 -7.28
CA ILE A 423 -0.18 -21.66 -8.52
C ILE A 423 1.23 -21.16 -8.23
N THR A 424 1.37 -20.27 -7.24
CA THR A 424 2.68 -19.75 -6.82
C THR A 424 3.55 -20.85 -6.22
N LYS A 425 2.98 -21.74 -5.39
CA LYS A 425 3.69 -22.94 -4.88
C LYS A 425 4.18 -23.85 -6.00
N GLN A 426 3.35 -24.12 -7.01
CA GLN A 426 3.73 -24.96 -8.16
C GLN A 426 4.87 -24.32 -8.97
N PHE A 427 4.75 -23.03 -9.24
CA PHE A 427 5.75 -22.26 -10.00
C PHE A 427 7.10 -22.14 -9.28
N THR A 428 7.12 -22.14 -7.95
CA THR A 428 8.34 -22.00 -7.14
C THR A 428 8.95 -23.32 -6.68
N GLN A 429 8.29 -24.46 -6.93
CA GLN A 429 8.78 -25.78 -6.51
C GLN A 429 9.98 -26.23 -7.36
N ILE A 430 11.19 -26.05 -6.84
CA ILE A 430 12.44 -26.45 -7.53
C ILE A 430 12.40 -27.94 -7.90
N GLY A 431 12.62 -28.24 -9.19
CA GLY A 431 12.56 -29.60 -9.74
C GLY A 431 11.15 -30.11 -10.04
N GLY A 432 10.10 -29.33 -9.72
CA GLY A 432 8.73 -29.59 -10.13
C GLY A 432 8.53 -29.44 -11.64
N GLN A 433 7.51 -30.10 -12.18
CA GLN A 433 7.20 -30.05 -13.62
C GLN A 433 6.84 -28.65 -14.11
N ASP A 434 6.23 -27.85 -13.24
CA ASP A 434 5.73 -26.51 -13.53
C ASP A 434 6.62 -25.39 -12.99
N TYR A 435 7.83 -25.73 -12.51
CA TYR A 435 8.81 -24.76 -12.05
C TYR A 435 9.07 -23.67 -13.10
N VAL A 436 9.16 -22.43 -12.63
CA VAL A 436 9.48 -21.23 -13.41
C VAL A 436 10.61 -20.47 -12.72
N GLU A 437 11.39 -19.73 -13.50
CA GLU A 437 12.49 -18.89 -12.99
C GLU A 437 12.07 -17.43 -12.86
N ARG A 438 10.98 -17.04 -13.54
CA ARG A 438 10.47 -15.66 -13.59
C ARG A 438 8.95 -15.67 -13.62
N ILE A 439 8.34 -14.58 -13.15
CA ILE A 439 6.89 -14.38 -13.21
C ILE A 439 6.51 -13.05 -13.86
N LEU A 440 5.39 -13.06 -14.58
CA LEU A 440 4.71 -11.86 -15.07
C LEU A 440 3.34 -11.77 -14.39
N ILE A 441 3.00 -10.62 -13.85
CA ILE A 441 1.69 -10.36 -13.27
C ILE A 441 1.00 -9.33 -14.17
N ASP A 442 -0.07 -9.73 -14.82
CA ASP A 442 -0.87 -8.88 -15.69
C ASP A 442 -2.08 -8.35 -14.92
N VAL A 443 -2.21 -7.02 -14.87
CA VAL A 443 -3.30 -6.31 -14.18
C VAL A 443 -4.01 -5.32 -15.10
N ARG A 444 -3.86 -5.48 -16.43
CA ARG A 444 -4.55 -4.65 -17.42
C ARG A 444 -6.06 -4.77 -17.28
N GLY A 445 -6.77 -3.66 -17.47
CA GLY A 445 -8.23 -3.57 -17.37
C GLY A 445 -8.81 -3.85 -15.96
N ASN A 446 -7.98 -4.04 -14.93
CA ASN A 446 -8.46 -4.34 -13.59
C ASN A 446 -8.96 -3.07 -12.88
N GLY A 447 -10.28 -2.94 -12.76
CA GLY A 447 -10.94 -1.79 -12.10
C GLY A 447 -10.74 -1.69 -10.58
N GLY A 448 -10.12 -2.70 -9.96
CA GLY A 448 -9.89 -2.79 -8.52
C GLY A 448 -10.89 -3.69 -7.81
N GLY A 449 -11.37 -3.28 -6.63
CA GLY A 449 -12.21 -4.11 -5.78
C GLY A 449 -11.91 -3.89 -4.30
N LEU A 450 -11.88 -4.97 -3.51
CA LEU A 450 -11.65 -4.90 -2.08
C LEU A 450 -10.17 -4.66 -1.75
N ILE A 451 -9.89 -3.53 -1.10
CA ILE A 451 -8.53 -3.07 -0.79
C ILE A 451 -7.74 -4.11 0.02
N THR A 452 -8.39 -4.75 1.00
CA THR A 452 -7.79 -5.83 1.79
C THR A 452 -7.27 -6.98 0.91
N VAL A 453 -7.98 -7.37 -0.16
CA VAL A 453 -7.56 -8.47 -1.05
C VAL A 453 -6.27 -8.10 -1.80
N GLY A 454 -6.22 -6.89 -2.38
CA GLY A 454 -5.01 -6.41 -3.06
C GLY A 454 -3.80 -6.27 -2.12
N ARG A 455 -4.03 -5.77 -0.90
CA ARG A 455 -2.99 -5.64 0.15
C ARG A 455 -2.45 -6.99 0.63
N GLN A 456 -3.32 -7.99 0.77
CA GLN A 456 -2.88 -9.33 1.14
C GLN A 456 -2.12 -10.01 0.00
N ALA A 457 -2.59 -9.85 -1.25
CA ALA A 457 -1.91 -10.38 -2.43
C ALA A 457 -0.49 -9.80 -2.59
N ILE A 458 -0.29 -8.48 -2.42
CA ILE A 458 1.06 -7.89 -2.47
C ILE A 458 1.94 -8.39 -1.32
N ASN A 459 1.40 -8.54 -0.11
CA ASN A 459 2.16 -9.06 1.05
C ASN A 459 2.55 -10.55 0.88
N PHE A 460 1.76 -11.32 0.14
CA PHE A 460 2.05 -12.72 -0.19
C PHE A 460 3.07 -12.83 -1.32
N LEU A 461 2.86 -12.13 -2.44
CA LEU A 461 3.72 -12.21 -3.64
C LEU A 461 5.06 -11.50 -3.45
N PHE A 462 5.08 -10.43 -2.65
CA PHE A 462 6.25 -9.58 -2.37
C PHE A 462 6.41 -9.37 -0.85
N PRO A 463 6.74 -10.40 -0.07
CA PRO A 463 6.87 -10.25 1.38
C PRO A 463 7.96 -9.26 1.81
N GLN A 464 8.87 -8.88 0.91
CA GLN A 464 9.85 -7.80 1.07
C GLN A 464 9.28 -6.38 0.87
N VAL A 465 7.97 -6.23 0.58
CA VAL A 465 7.25 -4.94 0.48
C VAL A 465 7.47 -4.05 1.71
N GLY A 466 7.69 -4.64 2.88
CA GLY A 466 8.00 -3.90 4.10
C GLY A 466 6.85 -3.02 4.60
N PHE A 467 7.20 -1.91 5.26
CA PHE A 467 6.25 -1.00 5.90
C PHE A 467 6.33 0.43 5.30
N PRO A 468 5.20 1.16 5.19
CA PRO A 468 3.83 0.70 5.46
C PRO A 468 3.34 -0.27 4.38
N LEU A 469 2.54 -1.27 4.77
CA LEU A 469 1.90 -2.21 3.84
C LEU A 469 0.61 -1.62 3.24
N ALA A 470 -0.17 -0.98 4.09
CA ALA A 470 -1.41 -0.32 3.72
C ALA A 470 -1.15 1.16 3.40
N GLN A 471 -2.03 1.74 2.58
CA GLN A 471 -1.93 3.12 2.19
C GLN A 471 -2.21 4.04 3.39
N ILE A 472 -1.45 5.13 3.52
CA ILE A 472 -1.74 6.18 4.50
C ILE A 472 -2.92 6.99 3.98
N LEU A 473 -3.91 7.25 4.84
CA LEU A 473 -5.17 7.88 4.49
C LEU A 473 -5.42 9.12 5.36
N ASP A 474 -6.20 10.06 4.82
CA ASP A 474 -7.00 11.02 5.57
C ASP A 474 -8.41 11.11 4.98
N GLN A 475 -9.31 11.80 5.68
CA GLN A 475 -10.69 11.99 5.29
C GLN A 475 -11.10 13.44 5.53
N VAL A 476 -11.88 14.01 4.61
CA VAL A 476 -12.46 15.35 4.76
C VAL A 476 -13.60 15.30 5.78
N LYS A 477 -13.56 16.21 6.76
CA LYS A 477 -14.63 16.33 7.75
C LYS A 477 -15.85 16.98 7.12
N SER A 478 -16.99 16.30 7.17
CA SER A 478 -18.26 16.75 6.60
C SER A 478 -19.41 16.32 7.49
N SER A 479 -20.58 16.96 7.34
CA SER A 479 -21.77 16.55 8.11
C SER A 479 -22.21 15.11 7.85
N VAL A 480 -21.90 14.56 6.68
CA VAL A 480 -22.21 13.16 6.35
C VAL A 480 -21.20 12.23 7.05
N HIS A 481 -19.91 12.53 6.91
CA HIS A 481 -18.86 11.72 7.54
C HIS A 481 -18.89 11.79 9.06
N ASP A 482 -19.28 12.93 9.65
CA ASP A 482 -19.45 13.08 11.10
C ASP A 482 -20.42 12.04 11.67
N GLN A 483 -21.44 11.66 10.90
CA GLN A 483 -22.43 10.67 11.32
C GLN A 483 -22.01 9.23 10.97
N MET A 484 -21.43 9.02 9.78
CA MET A 484 -20.97 7.70 9.35
C MET A 484 -19.78 7.20 10.18
N SER A 485 -18.86 8.09 10.56
CA SER A 485 -17.67 7.72 11.33
C SER A 485 -18.00 7.13 12.70
N ILE A 486 -19.12 7.53 13.31
CA ILE A 486 -19.59 6.96 14.59
C ILE A 486 -19.87 5.46 14.44
N TYR A 487 -20.44 5.07 13.28
CA TYR A 487 -20.68 3.68 12.96
C TYR A 487 -19.39 2.96 12.59
N ASP A 488 -18.50 3.58 11.82
CA ASP A 488 -17.21 2.98 11.46
C ASP A 488 -16.34 2.71 12.70
N GLU A 489 -16.29 3.65 13.66
CA GLU A 489 -15.63 3.47 14.97
C GLU A 489 -16.25 2.30 15.74
N PHE A 490 -17.58 2.17 15.72
CA PHE A 490 -18.28 1.04 16.33
C PHE A 490 -17.97 -0.29 15.63
N VAL A 491 -18.01 -0.34 14.30
CA VAL A 491 -17.72 -1.56 13.54
C VAL A 491 -16.28 -2.01 13.81
N ALA A 492 -15.33 -1.08 13.76
CA ALA A 492 -13.93 -1.36 14.06
C ALA A 492 -13.70 -1.93 15.47
N GLN A 493 -14.47 -1.47 16.47
CA GLN A 493 -14.34 -1.94 17.85
C GLN A 493 -14.94 -3.33 18.09
N TYR A 494 -16.01 -3.71 17.37
CA TYR A 494 -16.83 -4.88 17.72
C TYR A 494 -16.85 -5.99 16.67
N TYR A 495 -16.40 -5.72 15.44
CA TYR A 495 -16.40 -6.67 14.33
C TYR A 495 -15.00 -6.89 13.76
N VAL A 496 -14.84 -8.02 13.09
CA VAL A 496 -13.57 -8.49 12.52
C VAL A 496 -13.43 -7.87 11.11
N GLY A 497 -13.13 -6.57 11.04
CA GLY A 497 -13.02 -5.76 9.81
C GLY A 497 -11.89 -4.71 9.88
N GLU A 498 -11.68 -3.91 8.82
CA GLU A 498 -10.57 -2.92 8.79
C GLU A 498 -10.62 -1.97 10.00
N VAL A 499 -9.52 -1.92 10.77
CA VAL A 499 -9.41 -1.08 11.97
C VAL A 499 -8.53 0.14 11.66
N PRO A 500 -8.96 1.37 11.98
CA PRO A 500 -8.10 2.55 11.87
C PRO A 500 -6.98 2.47 12.92
N VAL A 501 -5.73 2.59 12.46
CA VAL A 501 -4.54 2.52 13.32
C VAL A 501 -3.59 3.68 13.05
N ASP A 502 -2.71 3.94 14.00
CA ASP A 502 -1.63 4.90 13.87
C ASP A 502 -0.62 4.47 12.78
N VAL A 503 -0.18 5.45 11.98
CA VAL A 503 0.66 5.25 10.79
C VAL A 503 2.06 4.74 11.09
N GLU A 504 2.59 4.93 12.32
CA GLU A 504 3.94 4.50 12.68
C GLU A 504 3.96 3.26 13.58
N THR A 505 2.96 3.12 14.44
CA THR A 505 2.94 2.10 15.50
C THR A 505 1.98 0.95 15.23
N LEU A 506 1.02 1.12 14.31
CA LEU A 506 -0.12 0.20 14.09
C LEU A 506 -0.98 -0.05 15.35
N GLN A 507 -0.91 0.83 16.34
CA GLN A 507 -1.84 0.79 17.47
C GLN A 507 -3.20 1.33 17.06
N GLU A 508 -4.27 0.74 17.59
CA GLU A 508 -5.65 1.16 17.33
C GLU A 508 -5.85 2.66 17.60
N LYS A 509 -6.50 3.34 16.66
CA LYS A 509 -6.82 4.76 16.69
C LYS A 509 -8.33 4.92 16.75
N GLY A 510 -8.93 4.56 17.88
CA GLY A 510 -10.39 4.52 18.06
C GLY A 510 -11.11 5.87 17.91
N ASP A 511 -10.40 6.99 18.00
CA ASP A 511 -10.92 8.35 17.79
C ASP A 511 -10.40 8.98 16.48
N PHE A 512 -10.07 8.17 15.47
CA PHE A 512 -9.40 8.63 14.24
C PHE A 512 -10.09 9.84 13.58
N TYR A 513 -11.43 9.90 13.63
CA TYR A 513 -12.21 10.95 13.00
C TYR A 513 -12.30 12.20 13.89
N ASN A 514 -12.62 12.02 15.17
CA ASN A 514 -12.81 13.11 16.15
C ASN A 514 -11.52 13.62 16.80
N GLY A 515 -10.39 12.98 16.53
CA GLY A 515 -9.08 13.35 17.03
C GLY A 515 -8.56 14.68 16.45
N LYS A 516 -7.24 14.75 16.23
CA LYS A 516 -6.59 15.95 15.72
C LYS A 516 -7.13 16.32 14.32
N THR A 517 -7.46 17.59 14.14
CA THR A 517 -7.85 18.16 12.83
C THR A 517 -6.65 18.79 12.13
N ILE A 518 -6.44 18.44 10.86
CA ILE A 518 -5.45 19.06 9.97
C ILE A 518 -6.21 19.98 9.00
N LYS A 519 -5.65 21.14 8.66
CA LYS A 519 -6.24 22.03 7.65
C LYS A 519 -5.45 21.96 6.36
N ARG A 520 -6.14 21.75 5.23
CA ARG A 520 -5.58 21.91 3.89
C ARG A 520 -6.27 23.08 3.20
N THR A 521 -5.48 23.93 2.56
CA THR A 521 -6.01 25.12 1.88
C THR A 521 -5.44 25.18 0.48
N THR A 522 -6.33 25.24 -0.50
CA THR A 522 -5.98 25.25 -1.92
C THR A 522 -6.53 26.51 -2.56
N THR A 523 -5.68 27.23 -3.30
CA THR A 523 -6.05 28.42 -4.09
C THR A 523 -6.20 28.01 -5.54
N SER A 524 -7.27 28.46 -6.21
CA SER A 524 -7.52 28.06 -7.59
C SER A 524 -6.40 28.54 -8.54
N SER A 525 -6.03 27.66 -9.48
CA SER A 525 -5.08 27.99 -10.55
C SER A 525 -5.69 28.87 -11.65
N VAL A 526 -7.02 28.91 -11.75
CA VAL A 526 -7.76 29.67 -12.77
C VAL A 526 -8.22 31.03 -12.24
N ASP A 527 -8.66 31.10 -10.98
CA ASP A 527 -9.13 32.33 -10.33
C ASP A 527 -8.47 32.50 -8.96
N GLN A 528 -7.41 33.32 -8.88
CA GLN A 528 -6.65 33.56 -7.65
C GLN A 528 -7.47 34.17 -6.51
N SER A 529 -8.67 34.69 -6.78
CA SER A 529 -9.58 35.18 -5.72
C SER A 529 -10.34 34.06 -5.02
N LYS A 530 -10.38 32.86 -5.60
CA LYS A 530 -11.03 31.68 -5.04
C LYS A 530 -10.04 30.80 -4.30
N GLN A 531 -10.39 30.48 -3.05
CA GLN A 531 -9.65 29.59 -2.20
C GLN A 531 -10.64 28.75 -1.38
N MET A 532 -10.27 27.49 -1.13
CA MET A 532 -11.03 26.59 -0.25
C MET A 532 -10.12 26.07 0.85
N THR A 533 -10.63 26.05 2.07
CA THR A 533 -10.00 25.41 3.22
C THR A 533 -10.90 24.27 3.69
N VAL A 534 -10.33 23.08 3.82
CA VAL A 534 -11.00 21.90 4.36
C VAL A 534 -10.34 21.48 5.67
N ASP A 535 -11.16 20.93 6.56
CA ASP A 535 -10.72 20.27 7.78
C ASP A 535 -10.62 18.76 7.49
N LEU A 536 -9.46 18.17 7.77
CA LEU A 536 -9.12 16.77 7.55
C LEU A 536 -8.95 16.07 8.89
N THR A 537 -9.18 14.76 8.91
CA THR A 537 -8.71 13.89 9.99
C THR A 537 -7.17 13.86 10.04
N ASP A 538 -6.61 13.43 11.17
CA ASP A 538 -5.16 13.17 11.27
C ASP A 538 -4.84 11.82 10.62
N LYS A 539 -3.75 11.75 9.86
CA LYS A 539 -3.39 10.58 9.04
C LYS A 539 -3.48 9.26 9.82
N TYR A 540 -4.01 8.24 9.18
CA TYR A 540 -4.18 6.89 9.72
C TYR A 540 -4.02 5.84 8.62
N VAL A 541 -4.08 4.57 9.01
CA VAL A 541 -4.11 3.42 8.10
C VAL A 541 -5.31 2.56 8.45
N LEU A 542 -6.04 2.07 7.45
CA LEU A 542 -7.04 1.02 7.62
C LEU A 542 -6.35 -0.34 7.60
N PHE A 543 -6.36 -1.04 8.72
CA PHE A 543 -5.58 -2.25 8.95
C PHE A 543 -6.45 -3.51 9.07
N ALA A 544 -6.18 -4.53 8.26
CA ALA A 544 -6.87 -5.82 8.26
C ALA A 544 -5.90 -7.01 8.36
N GLY A 545 -4.80 -6.85 9.11
CA GLY A 545 -3.74 -7.86 9.17
C GLY A 545 -4.11 -9.15 9.93
N PHE A 546 -5.21 -9.17 10.68
CA PHE A 546 -5.69 -10.35 11.42
C PHE A 546 -6.51 -11.31 10.56
N ASN A 547 -6.94 -10.90 9.36
CA ASN A 547 -7.73 -11.68 8.41
C ASN A 547 -6.93 -12.06 7.13
N ASP A 548 -5.62 -12.28 7.23
CA ASP A 548 -4.79 -12.62 6.06
C ASP A 548 -5.05 -14.07 5.60
N TYR A 549 -5.85 -14.24 4.54
CA TYR A 549 -6.25 -15.54 4.01
C TYR A 549 -5.05 -16.37 3.53
N TYR A 550 -3.93 -15.75 3.14
CA TYR A 550 -2.74 -16.48 2.67
C TYR A 550 -1.99 -17.17 3.82
N LEU A 551 -2.11 -16.68 5.07
CA LEU A 551 -1.36 -17.23 6.20
C LEU A 551 -1.70 -18.70 6.47
N GLU A 552 -2.97 -19.07 6.36
CA GLU A 552 -3.42 -20.45 6.59
C GLU A 552 -2.94 -21.37 5.46
N PHE A 553 -3.09 -20.93 4.20
CA PHE A 553 -2.67 -21.74 3.05
C PHE A 553 -1.16 -21.90 2.93
N THR A 554 -0.37 -21.03 3.57
CA THR A 554 1.10 -21.08 3.52
C THR A 554 1.74 -21.63 4.78
N LYS A 555 0.96 -22.01 5.80
CA LYS A 555 1.44 -22.39 7.13
C LYS A 555 2.56 -23.43 7.14
N ASN A 556 2.47 -24.44 6.28
CA ASN A 556 3.44 -25.54 6.17
C ASN A 556 4.36 -25.40 4.93
N TRP A 557 4.39 -24.24 4.29
CA TRP A 557 5.20 -24.01 3.11
C TRP A 557 6.57 -23.46 3.50
N ASP A 558 7.63 -24.08 2.97
CA ASP A 558 9.02 -23.73 3.28
C ASP A 558 9.43 -22.33 2.78
N LEU A 559 8.72 -21.78 1.79
CA LEU A 559 8.88 -20.42 1.29
C LEU A 559 7.90 -19.41 1.91
N ARG A 560 7.14 -19.79 2.94
CA ARG A 560 6.27 -18.89 3.70
C ARG A 560 7.05 -17.65 4.15
N ARG A 561 6.57 -16.46 3.77
CA ARG A 561 7.17 -15.15 4.11
C ARG A 561 8.68 -15.09 3.76
N LYS A 562 9.07 -15.67 2.63
CA LYS A 562 10.39 -15.48 2.00
C LYS A 562 10.21 -14.82 0.65
N GLU A 563 11.20 -14.05 0.23
CA GLU A 563 11.26 -13.51 -1.13
C GLU A 563 11.12 -14.68 -2.12
N LEU A 564 10.08 -14.63 -2.95
CA LEU A 564 9.74 -15.70 -3.89
C LEU A 564 10.53 -15.59 -5.20
N PHE A 565 10.69 -14.36 -5.66
CA PHE A 565 11.44 -14.00 -6.86
C PHE A 565 12.17 -12.69 -6.61
N SER A 566 13.35 -12.53 -7.19
CA SER A 566 14.05 -11.25 -7.18
C SER A 566 13.28 -10.21 -8.00
N PRO A 567 13.28 -8.90 -7.63
CA PRO A 567 12.56 -7.88 -8.38
C PRO A 567 12.88 -7.80 -9.89
N GLN A 568 14.10 -8.18 -10.29
CA GLN A 568 14.53 -8.23 -11.70
C GLN A 568 13.87 -9.38 -12.50
N ASP A 569 13.35 -10.39 -11.79
CA ASP A 569 12.73 -11.60 -12.32
C ASP A 569 11.19 -11.54 -12.26
N VAL A 570 10.63 -10.39 -11.88
CA VAL A 570 9.19 -10.12 -11.85
C VAL A 570 8.85 -8.94 -12.75
N ILE A 571 7.82 -9.11 -13.58
CA ILE A 571 7.26 -8.05 -14.41
C ILE A 571 5.81 -7.80 -14.00
N ILE A 572 5.43 -6.54 -13.78
CA ILE A 572 4.03 -6.11 -13.75
C ILE A 572 3.67 -5.50 -15.09
N LEU A 573 2.60 -6.00 -15.71
CA LEU A 573 2.06 -5.46 -16.95
C LEU A 573 0.77 -4.67 -16.66
N THR A 574 0.70 -3.43 -17.15
CA THR A 574 -0.44 -2.52 -16.95
C THR A 574 -0.70 -1.66 -18.19
N ASP A 575 -1.95 -1.25 -18.38
CA ASP A 575 -2.45 -0.38 -19.46
C ASP A 575 -2.77 1.05 -18.96
N GLY A 576 -2.43 1.34 -17.69
CA GLY A 576 -2.76 2.60 -17.03
C GLY A 576 -4.21 2.71 -16.58
N ILE A 577 -5.03 1.67 -16.83
CA ILE A 577 -6.44 1.60 -16.41
C ILE A 577 -6.63 0.91 -15.07
N CYS A 578 -5.63 0.14 -14.62
CA CYS A 578 -5.55 -0.40 -13.27
C CYS A 578 -5.98 0.64 -12.23
N ALA A 579 -7.18 0.46 -11.63
CA ALA A 579 -7.88 1.46 -10.84
C ALA A 579 -8.13 1.00 -9.40
N SER A 580 -8.40 1.93 -8.49
CA SER A 580 -8.78 1.62 -7.11
C SER A 580 -7.76 0.70 -6.42
N THR A 581 -8.19 -0.43 -5.86
CA THR A 581 -7.31 -1.46 -5.27
C THR A 581 -6.19 -1.91 -6.21
N CYS A 582 -6.45 -2.05 -7.51
CA CYS A 582 -5.38 -2.38 -8.47
C CYS A 582 -4.32 -1.27 -8.50
N SER A 583 -4.76 -0.02 -8.46
CA SER A 583 -3.88 1.14 -8.44
C SER A 583 -2.98 1.17 -7.22
N GLN A 584 -3.55 0.89 -6.03
CA GLN A 584 -2.76 0.72 -4.82
C GLN A 584 -1.76 -0.43 -4.98
N PHE A 585 -2.16 -1.57 -5.54
CA PHE A 585 -1.26 -2.72 -5.79
C PHE A 585 -0.09 -2.35 -6.72
N ALA A 586 -0.37 -1.83 -7.92
CA ALA A 586 0.65 -1.52 -8.92
C ALA A 586 1.56 -0.36 -8.50
N LYS A 587 1.00 0.74 -7.97
CA LYS A 587 1.79 1.89 -7.52
C LYS A 587 2.63 1.59 -6.30
N HIS A 588 2.16 0.72 -5.39
CA HIS A 588 2.97 0.28 -4.26
C HIS A 588 4.20 -0.51 -4.73
N ILE A 589 4.02 -1.46 -5.66
CA ILE A 589 5.13 -2.22 -6.26
C ILE A 589 6.12 -1.27 -6.97
N GLY A 590 5.62 -0.33 -7.77
CA GLY A 590 6.45 0.63 -8.50
C GLY A 590 7.22 1.57 -7.58
N GLN A 591 6.59 2.15 -6.56
CA GLN A 591 7.27 3.05 -5.62
C GLN A 591 8.34 2.35 -4.77
N LYS A 592 8.16 1.06 -4.49
CA LYS A 592 9.10 0.27 -3.69
C LYS A 592 10.04 -0.60 -4.51
N HIS A 593 10.01 -0.50 -5.84
CA HIS A 593 10.91 -1.23 -6.75
C HIS A 593 10.89 -2.75 -6.52
N LEU A 594 9.68 -3.32 -6.32
CA LEU A 594 9.50 -4.74 -6.01
C LEU A 594 9.44 -5.62 -7.27
N ALA A 595 9.25 -5.03 -8.43
CA ALA A 595 9.22 -5.66 -9.75
C ALA A 595 9.51 -4.63 -10.84
N ARG A 596 9.87 -5.08 -12.04
CA ARG A 596 9.86 -4.23 -13.23
C ARG A 596 8.44 -3.91 -13.64
N ILE A 597 8.14 -2.66 -13.97
CA ILE A 597 6.80 -2.24 -14.44
C ILE A 597 6.82 -1.95 -15.93
N VAL A 598 5.89 -2.54 -16.68
CA VAL A 598 5.75 -2.35 -18.13
C VAL A 598 4.40 -1.72 -18.43
N GLY A 599 4.43 -0.56 -19.07
CA GLY A 599 3.23 0.12 -19.59
C GLY A 599 2.91 -0.34 -21.01
N LEU A 600 1.70 -0.83 -21.24
CA LEU A 600 1.20 -1.23 -22.56
C LEU A 600 0.25 -0.14 -23.07
N GLY A 601 0.62 0.53 -24.15
CA GLY A 601 -0.21 1.58 -24.71
C GLY A 601 0.51 2.41 -25.77
N LEU A 602 -0.27 3.24 -26.45
CA LEU A 602 0.22 4.11 -27.50
C LEU A 602 0.87 5.37 -26.90
N LYS A 603 1.78 6.01 -27.63
CA LYS A 603 2.19 7.38 -27.30
C LYS A 603 1.16 8.36 -27.83
N ASP A 604 0.85 9.37 -27.05
CA ASP A 604 -0.07 10.41 -27.50
C ASP A 604 0.59 11.23 -28.63
N PRO A 605 -0.04 11.32 -29.81
CA PRO A 605 0.52 12.04 -30.96
C PRO A 605 0.69 13.54 -30.71
N HIS A 606 -0.07 14.13 -29.78
CA HIS A 606 0.05 15.54 -29.42
C HIS A 606 1.37 15.84 -28.68
N ASN A 607 1.84 14.90 -27.86
CA ASN A 607 3.14 15.02 -27.18
C ASN A 607 3.71 13.65 -26.78
N LEU A 608 4.72 13.22 -27.54
CA LEU A 608 5.40 11.94 -27.35
C LEU A 608 6.16 11.82 -26.01
N ASN A 609 6.41 12.94 -25.31
CA ASN A 609 7.09 12.97 -24.01
C ASN A 609 6.12 12.93 -22.83
N TRP A 610 4.81 12.80 -23.05
CA TRP A 610 3.87 12.66 -21.94
C TRP A 610 4.17 11.41 -21.11
N ARG A 611 4.32 11.63 -19.80
CA ARG A 611 4.53 10.57 -18.81
C ARG A 611 3.29 9.68 -18.73
N TYR A 612 3.53 8.40 -18.50
CA TYR A 612 2.51 7.35 -18.43
C TYR A 612 2.39 6.95 -16.98
N ASP A 613 1.20 7.11 -16.40
CA ASP A 613 0.94 6.62 -15.06
C ASP A 613 0.54 5.15 -15.16
N ILE A 614 1.15 4.31 -14.33
CA ILE A 614 0.94 2.86 -14.36
C ILE A 614 -0.45 2.45 -13.87
N ALA A 615 -1.19 3.38 -13.27
CA ALA A 615 -2.51 3.16 -12.71
C ALA A 615 -3.24 4.50 -12.44
N MET A 616 -4.55 4.46 -12.20
CA MET A 616 -5.38 5.66 -11.92
C MET A 616 -6.23 5.47 -10.65
N ALA A 617 -6.97 6.50 -10.19
CA ALA A 617 -7.95 6.38 -9.10
C ALA A 617 -7.35 5.71 -7.84
N SER A 618 -6.28 6.28 -7.31
CA SER A 618 -5.50 5.73 -6.20
C SER A 618 -6.03 6.18 -4.83
N SER A 619 -7.29 6.61 -4.77
CA SER A 619 -7.96 7.01 -3.53
C SER A 619 -8.10 5.83 -2.55
N GLY A 620 -8.38 6.16 -1.29
CA GLY A 620 -8.47 5.19 -0.21
C GLY A 620 -9.78 4.41 -0.15
N THR A 621 -10.89 4.96 -0.67
CA THR A 621 -12.19 4.30 -0.75
C THR A 621 -13.18 5.15 -1.57
N VAL A 622 -14.28 4.54 -1.99
CA VAL A 622 -15.39 5.20 -2.68
C VAL A 622 -16.62 5.16 -1.78
N SER A 623 -17.33 6.27 -1.70
CA SER A 623 -18.67 6.34 -1.12
C SER A 623 -19.68 6.65 -2.22
N ASN A 624 -20.94 6.31 -1.97
CA ASN A 624 -22.03 6.62 -2.88
C ASN A 624 -23.30 7.01 -2.11
N VAL A 625 -24.28 7.55 -2.83
CA VAL A 625 -25.55 7.98 -2.24
C VAL A 625 -26.29 6.80 -1.62
N GLU A 626 -26.29 5.65 -2.29
CA GLU A 626 -26.96 4.43 -1.89
C GLU A 626 -26.47 3.93 -0.52
N ASP A 627 -25.16 3.95 -0.27
CA ASP A 627 -24.54 3.57 1.01
C ASP A 627 -24.97 4.50 2.14
N VAL A 628 -25.03 5.81 1.89
CA VAL A 628 -25.51 6.80 2.89
C VAL A 628 -26.98 6.57 3.21
N GLN A 629 -27.80 6.24 2.20
CA GLN A 629 -29.23 5.98 2.43
C GLN A 629 -29.47 4.63 3.10
N TYR A 630 -28.72 3.59 2.72
CA TYR A 630 -28.74 2.29 3.39
C TYR A 630 -28.35 2.44 4.87
N PHE A 631 -27.29 3.18 5.16
CA PHE A 631 -26.88 3.52 6.52
C PHE A 631 -28.00 4.22 7.31
N LYS A 632 -28.67 5.19 6.68
CA LYS A 632 -29.79 5.94 7.29
C LYS A 632 -30.99 5.04 7.62
N GLU A 633 -31.30 4.07 6.76
CA GLU A 633 -32.39 3.12 6.99
C GLU A 633 -32.00 2.07 8.05
N ASP A 634 -30.85 1.43 7.94
CA ASP A 634 -30.42 0.34 8.83
C ASP A 634 -30.23 0.81 10.28
N ALA A 635 -29.61 1.97 10.45
CA ALA A 635 -29.35 2.52 11.77
C ALA A 635 -30.64 3.03 12.47
N GLU A 636 -31.70 3.34 11.72
CA GLU A 636 -33.04 3.59 12.24
C GLU A 636 -33.73 2.32 12.78
N TYR A 637 -33.29 1.12 12.36
CA TYR A 637 -33.89 -0.16 12.77
C TYR A 637 -33.05 -0.96 13.79
N GLU A 638 -31.71 -0.89 13.75
CA GLU A 638 -30.86 -1.83 14.50
C GLU A 638 -29.96 -1.22 15.59
N ILE A 639 -29.68 0.10 15.60
CA ILE A 639 -28.61 0.67 16.47
C ILE A 639 -28.99 1.99 17.16
N ASP A 640 -30.20 2.04 17.71
CA ASP A 640 -30.78 3.19 18.45
C ASP A 640 -30.00 3.68 19.70
N TRP A 641 -28.87 3.05 20.02
CA TRP A 641 -28.01 3.37 21.16
C TRP A 641 -26.70 4.07 20.77
N LEU A 642 -26.36 4.13 19.49
CA LEU A 642 -25.31 5.01 18.97
C LEU A 642 -25.86 6.44 18.84
N ASP A 643 -25.03 7.45 19.14
CA ASP A 643 -25.43 8.87 19.15
C ASP A 643 -25.37 9.48 17.74
N ILE A 644 -26.06 8.86 16.78
CA ILE A 644 -26.09 9.29 15.38
C ILE A 644 -27.35 10.16 15.13
N ASP A 645 -27.17 11.35 14.57
CA ASP A 645 -28.22 12.24 14.11
C ASP A 645 -28.62 11.94 12.66
N TYR A 646 -29.46 10.92 12.47
CA TYR A 646 -29.96 10.51 11.15
C TYR A 646 -30.77 11.58 10.41
N GLN A 647 -31.28 12.60 11.13
CA GLN A 647 -32.02 13.69 10.50
C GLN A 647 -31.08 14.70 9.82
N SER A 648 -29.80 14.71 10.21
CA SER A 648 -28.76 15.52 9.57
C SER A 648 -28.28 14.91 8.24
N LEU A 649 -28.46 13.59 8.04
CA LEU A 649 -28.10 12.91 6.80
C LEU A 649 -29.02 13.32 5.63
N PRO A 650 -28.46 13.57 4.43
CA PRO A 650 -29.22 13.98 3.25
C PRO A 650 -30.27 12.92 2.85
N LYS A 651 -31.27 13.37 2.08
CA LYS A 651 -32.23 12.50 1.40
C LYS A 651 -31.65 11.98 0.09
N ASN A 652 -32.27 10.96 -0.49
CA ASN A 652 -31.99 10.53 -1.87
C ASN A 652 -32.00 11.68 -2.87
N LEU A 653 -31.27 11.50 -3.98
CA LEU A 653 -31.30 12.41 -5.11
C LEU A 653 -32.73 12.55 -5.68
N TYR A 654 -33.00 13.68 -6.34
CA TYR A 654 -34.38 14.09 -6.65
C TYR A 654 -35.12 13.10 -7.58
N ARG A 655 -34.42 12.51 -8.55
CA ARG A 655 -34.95 11.52 -9.48
C ARG A 655 -34.33 10.15 -9.24
N GLN A 656 -35.16 9.12 -9.36
CA GLN A 656 -34.69 7.73 -9.31
C GLN A 656 -33.79 7.44 -10.52
N GLY A 657 -32.78 6.58 -10.33
CA GLY A 657 -31.78 6.29 -11.35
C GLY A 657 -30.70 7.36 -11.50
N THR A 658 -30.75 8.45 -10.72
CA THR A 658 -29.57 9.29 -10.54
C THR A 658 -28.64 8.60 -9.55
N SER A 659 -27.37 8.42 -9.88
CA SER A 659 -26.36 7.97 -8.91
C SER A 659 -25.23 8.99 -8.81
N LEU A 660 -24.62 9.05 -7.63
CA LEU A 660 -23.42 9.83 -7.38
C LEU A 660 -22.46 8.98 -6.55
N THR A 661 -21.24 8.81 -7.04
CA THR A 661 -20.11 8.25 -6.31
C THR A 661 -19.06 9.35 -6.06
N TRP A 662 -18.26 9.22 -5.01
CA TRP A 662 -17.12 10.11 -4.76
C TRP A 662 -16.00 9.38 -4.02
N SER A 663 -14.76 9.82 -4.27
CA SER A 663 -13.62 9.41 -3.44
C SER A 663 -13.77 10.00 -2.04
N ASP A 664 -13.84 9.15 -1.04
CA ASP A 664 -14.07 9.59 0.35
C ASP A 664 -12.75 9.74 1.12
N HIS A 665 -11.75 8.92 0.84
CA HIS A 665 -10.45 8.97 1.51
C HIS A 665 -9.31 9.45 0.59
N GLY A 666 -8.51 10.40 1.08
CA GLY A 666 -7.29 10.86 0.43
C GLY A 666 -6.15 9.85 0.63
N GLY A 667 -5.78 9.14 -0.44
CA GLY A 667 -4.70 8.14 -0.41
C GLY A 667 -3.32 8.73 -0.67
N TYR A 668 -2.34 8.45 0.20
CA TYR A 668 -0.96 8.93 0.10
C TYR A 668 0.04 7.84 -0.32
N GLY A 669 1.27 8.24 -0.64
CA GLY A 669 2.32 7.32 -1.11
C GLY A 669 2.89 6.38 -0.05
N PHE A 670 3.61 5.35 -0.51
CA PHE A 670 4.08 4.22 0.30
C PHE A 670 5.55 4.32 0.74
N THR A 671 6.25 5.43 0.43
CA THR A 671 7.66 5.62 0.77
C THR A 671 7.86 6.91 1.57
N PRO A 672 9.00 7.07 2.27
CA PRO A 672 9.30 8.32 2.98
C PRO A 672 9.25 9.58 2.10
N ASP A 673 9.54 9.45 0.81
CA ASP A 673 9.56 10.55 -0.15
C ASP A 673 8.18 10.85 -0.74
N THR A 674 7.24 9.91 -0.68
CA THR A 674 5.89 10.04 -1.27
C THR A 674 4.75 10.02 -0.25
N LYS A 675 5.02 9.79 1.03
CA LYS A 675 4.03 9.73 2.14
C LYS A 675 3.16 10.98 2.31
N ASP A 676 3.58 12.10 1.74
CA ASP A 676 2.87 13.39 1.79
C ASP A 676 2.27 13.79 0.43
N ASN A 677 2.48 12.98 -0.61
CA ASN A 677 1.89 13.19 -1.93
C ASN A 677 0.58 12.40 -2.05
N LEU A 678 -0.47 13.06 -2.51
CA LEU A 678 -1.73 12.40 -2.87
C LEU A 678 -1.51 11.55 -4.12
N MET A 679 -1.70 10.24 -3.99
CA MET A 679 -1.45 9.29 -5.07
C MET A 679 -2.40 9.43 -6.24
N GLU A 680 -3.54 10.08 -6.01
CA GLU A 680 -4.50 10.45 -7.04
C GLU A 680 -3.90 11.41 -8.08
N TYR A 681 -2.94 12.25 -7.68
CA TYR A 681 -2.26 13.21 -8.55
C TYR A 681 -0.80 12.83 -8.87
N PHE A 682 -0.28 11.81 -8.20
CA PHE A 682 1.11 11.39 -8.33
C PHE A 682 1.29 10.32 -9.41
N ILE A 683 2.02 10.68 -10.47
CA ILE A 683 2.42 9.77 -11.55
C ILE A 683 3.54 8.84 -11.08
N VAL A 684 3.29 7.54 -11.17
CA VAL A 684 4.33 6.51 -11.07
C VAL A 684 4.58 5.98 -12.48
N ASP A 685 5.78 6.18 -13.02
CA ASP A 685 6.10 5.78 -14.39
C ASP A 685 6.35 4.27 -14.52
N PRO A 686 6.06 3.67 -15.68
CA PRO A 686 6.59 2.36 -16.01
C PRO A 686 8.10 2.47 -16.26
N ASP A 687 8.81 1.36 -16.07
CA ASP A 687 10.23 1.27 -16.41
C ASP A 687 10.49 1.33 -17.91
N PHE A 688 9.61 0.72 -18.69
CA PHE A 688 9.59 0.89 -20.14
C PHE A 688 8.18 0.64 -20.69
N ARG A 689 7.96 1.06 -21.94
CA ARG A 689 6.67 0.91 -22.61
C ARG A 689 6.74 -0.06 -23.77
N VAL A 690 5.65 -0.79 -23.97
CA VAL A 690 5.37 -1.55 -25.18
C VAL A 690 4.27 -0.83 -25.95
N GLU A 691 4.67 -0.31 -27.11
CA GLU A 691 3.86 0.53 -27.97
C GLU A 691 2.93 -0.32 -28.86
N ARG A 692 1.72 -0.59 -28.35
CA ARG A 692 0.65 -1.40 -28.97
C ARG A 692 -0.71 -0.97 -28.40
N ASP A 693 -1.79 -1.18 -29.14
CA ASP A 693 -3.15 -1.18 -28.56
C ASP A 693 -3.23 -2.22 -27.41
N PRO A 694 -3.58 -1.80 -26.19
CA PRO A 694 -3.69 -2.72 -25.06
C PRO A 694 -4.85 -3.70 -25.17
N TYR A 695 -5.84 -3.42 -26.03
CA TYR A 695 -7.07 -4.20 -26.15
C TYR A 695 -7.09 -5.10 -27.39
N THR A 696 -7.73 -6.25 -27.21
CA THR A 696 -7.80 -7.32 -28.20
C THR A 696 -8.74 -6.98 -29.34
N HIS A 697 -8.26 -7.05 -30.59
CA HIS A 697 -9.15 -7.05 -31.74
C HIS A 697 -9.62 -8.49 -31.98
N TYR A 698 -10.92 -8.77 -31.90
CA TYR A 698 -11.59 -10.09 -31.94
C TYR A 698 -11.38 -10.95 -33.22
N ARG A 699 -10.15 -11.08 -33.72
CA ARG A 699 -9.82 -11.95 -34.85
C ARG A 699 -9.36 -13.34 -34.39
N ASN A 700 -8.80 -13.47 -33.18
CA ASN A 700 -8.19 -14.71 -32.64
C ASN A 700 -8.75 -15.11 -31.27
N SER A 701 -8.34 -16.28 -30.74
CA SER A 701 -8.61 -16.69 -29.34
C SER A 701 -8.04 -15.66 -28.35
N ILE A 702 -8.82 -15.31 -27.31
CA ILE A 702 -8.40 -14.33 -26.28
C ILE A 702 -7.11 -14.74 -25.56
N HIS A 703 -6.85 -16.04 -25.41
CA HIS A 703 -5.63 -16.55 -24.79
C HIS A 703 -4.42 -16.39 -25.69
N ASP A 704 -4.56 -16.68 -26.99
CA ASP A 704 -3.48 -16.53 -27.98
C ASP A 704 -3.01 -15.08 -28.06
N GLU A 705 -3.95 -14.13 -28.03
CA GLU A 705 -3.60 -12.72 -28.04
C GLU A 705 -2.87 -12.29 -26.76
N ARG A 706 -3.28 -12.78 -25.59
CA ARG A 706 -2.55 -12.53 -24.33
C ARG A 706 -1.12 -13.08 -24.40
N ILE A 707 -0.94 -14.31 -24.88
CA ILE A 707 0.39 -14.91 -25.05
C ILE A 707 1.24 -14.08 -26.01
N ASN A 708 0.68 -13.62 -27.13
CA ASN A 708 1.39 -12.75 -28.06
C ASN A 708 1.86 -11.44 -27.38
N ILE A 709 0.99 -10.80 -26.57
CA ILE A 709 1.36 -9.61 -25.81
C ILE A 709 2.50 -9.90 -24.83
N TYR A 710 2.45 -11.00 -24.08
CA TYR A 710 3.53 -11.37 -23.17
C TYR A 710 4.85 -11.61 -23.91
N MET A 711 4.81 -12.27 -25.07
CA MET A 711 6.00 -12.46 -25.90
C MET A 711 6.57 -11.13 -26.40
N GLN A 712 5.73 -10.15 -26.77
CA GLN A 712 6.19 -8.80 -27.15
C GLN A 712 6.85 -8.06 -25.98
N VAL A 713 6.28 -8.16 -24.78
CA VAL A 713 6.85 -7.59 -23.56
C VAL A 713 8.23 -8.19 -23.27
N LEU A 714 8.35 -9.52 -23.33
CA LEU A 714 9.60 -10.23 -23.08
C LEU A 714 10.65 -9.93 -24.15
N ASN A 715 10.26 -9.86 -25.42
CA ASN A 715 11.15 -9.47 -26.51
C ASN A 715 11.64 -8.04 -26.34
N LYS A 716 10.78 -7.12 -25.91
CA LYS A 716 11.15 -5.73 -25.64
C LYS A 716 12.12 -5.61 -24.48
N GLU A 717 11.86 -6.33 -23.38
CA GLU A 717 12.78 -6.41 -22.26
C GLU A 717 14.15 -6.95 -22.69
N GLN A 718 14.18 -8.05 -23.45
CA GLN A 718 15.41 -8.65 -23.96
C GLN A 718 16.17 -7.69 -24.90
N GLN A 719 15.46 -6.89 -25.72
CA GLN A 719 16.09 -5.86 -26.55
C GLN A 719 16.80 -4.80 -25.69
N LEU A 720 16.20 -4.40 -24.56
CA LEU A 720 16.71 -3.32 -23.70
C LEU A 720 17.82 -3.82 -22.76
N LEU A 721 17.63 -4.98 -22.15
CA LEU A 721 18.44 -5.50 -21.05
C LEU A 721 19.26 -6.75 -21.40
N GLY A 722 19.08 -7.29 -22.60
CA GLY A 722 19.87 -8.41 -23.10
C GLY A 722 21.36 -8.08 -23.18
N SER A 723 22.19 -9.06 -22.80
CA SER A 723 23.64 -8.97 -22.91
C SER A 723 24.05 -9.04 -24.38
N ASP A 724 24.66 -7.98 -24.89
CA ASP A 724 25.49 -8.07 -26.10
C ASP A 724 26.72 -8.94 -25.77
N ASN A 725 27.44 -9.48 -26.76
CA ASN A 725 28.63 -10.33 -26.57
C ASN A 725 29.77 -9.71 -25.70
N SER A 726 29.58 -8.50 -25.16
CA SER A 726 30.34 -7.91 -24.05
C SER A 726 29.86 -8.48 -22.71
N ASN A 727 30.74 -9.03 -21.87
CA ASN A 727 30.44 -9.63 -20.55
C ASN A 727 29.83 -8.68 -19.47
N THR A 728 29.17 -7.59 -19.84
CA THR A 728 28.57 -6.55 -18.99
C THR A 728 27.05 -6.69 -18.92
N LYS A 729 26.51 -6.97 -17.73
CA LYS A 729 25.07 -7.06 -17.44
C LYS A 729 24.45 -5.66 -17.48
N LYS A 730 23.46 -5.45 -18.34
CA LYS A 730 22.64 -4.22 -18.37
C LYS A 730 21.64 -4.21 -17.22
N CYS A 731 21.19 -3.03 -16.83
CA CYS A 731 20.27 -2.83 -15.71
C CYS A 731 19.46 -1.53 -15.89
N LEU A 732 18.31 -1.47 -15.22
CA LEU A 732 17.54 -0.24 -15.06
C LEU A 732 18.14 0.60 -13.93
N SER A 733 17.92 1.91 -13.95
CA SER A 733 18.56 2.87 -13.04
C SER A 733 18.36 2.58 -11.54
N TRP A 734 17.24 1.99 -11.16
CA TRP A 734 16.94 1.67 -9.76
C TRP A 734 17.45 0.28 -9.35
N GLU A 735 17.83 -0.57 -10.31
CA GLU A 735 18.18 -1.96 -10.04
C GLU A 735 19.50 -2.09 -9.28
N VAL A 736 19.49 -3.05 -8.36
CA VAL A 736 20.66 -3.48 -7.60
C VAL A 736 20.88 -4.97 -7.82
N ASP A 737 22.04 -5.35 -8.35
CA ASP A 737 22.41 -6.74 -8.63
C ASP A 737 22.87 -7.45 -7.35
N VAL A 738 21.91 -7.99 -6.61
CA VAL A 738 22.14 -8.73 -5.35
C VAL A 738 22.75 -10.10 -5.61
N GLN A 739 22.21 -10.86 -6.57
CA GLN A 739 22.69 -12.20 -6.89
C GLN A 739 24.16 -12.19 -7.37
N GLY A 740 24.52 -11.24 -8.24
CA GLY A 740 25.90 -11.09 -8.70
C GLY A 740 26.88 -10.73 -7.58
N ALA A 741 26.44 -9.91 -6.61
CA ALA A 741 27.24 -9.58 -5.43
C ALA A 741 27.44 -10.79 -4.52
N GLN A 742 26.37 -11.56 -4.26
CA GLN A 742 26.39 -12.76 -3.41
C GLN A 742 27.30 -13.86 -3.95
N GLN A 743 27.28 -14.15 -5.26
CA GLN A 743 28.13 -15.17 -5.88
C GLN A 743 29.64 -14.90 -5.69
N GLN A 744 30.02 -13.64 -5.48
CA GLN A 744 31.41 -13.23 -5.31
C GLN A 744 31.76 -12.92 -3.83
N GLY A 745 30.80 -13.02 -2.90
CA GLY A 745 30.96 -12.55 -1.52
C GLY A 745 31.16 -11.02 -1.39
N ASN A 746 30.95 -10.29 -2.49
CA ASN A 746 31.08 -8.84 -2.54
C ASN A 746 29.85 -8.20 -1.90
N CYS A 747 30.03 -7.06 -1.22
CA CYS A 747 28.99 -6.31 -0.50
C CYS A 747 28.45 -6.92 0.81
N LYS A 748 28.68 -8.21 1.09
CA LYS A 748 28.27 -8.82 2.37
C LYS A 748 28.91 -8.14 3.58
N GLY A 749 30.11 -7.59 3.44
CA GLY A 749 30.76 -6.82 4.49
C GLY A 749 30.03 -5.52 4.88
N CYS A 750 29.12 -5.01 4.04
CA CYS A 750 28.36 -3.80 4.31
C CYS A 750 27.25 -3.99 5.36
N THR A 751 26.86 -5.23 5.69
CA THR A 751 25.80 -5.52 6.66
C THR A 751 26.27 -5.47 8.12
N ARG A 752 27.54 -5.17 8.40
CA ARG A 752 28.08 -5.15 9.77
C ARG A 752 27.39 -4.14 10.69
N ASP A 753 27.01 -2.98 10.15
CA ASP A 753 26.31 -1.91 10.89
C ASP A 753 24.77 -2.06 10.82
N ASP A 754 24.28 -2.95 9.97
CA ASP A 754 22.86 -3.23 9.78
C ASP A 754 22.68 -4.68 9.27
N PRO A 755 22.54 -5.66 10.19
CA PRO A 755 22.53 -7.09 9.83
C PRO A 755 21.28 -7.50 9.04
N TYR A 756 20.27 -6.64 8.97
CA TYR A 756 19.01 -6.89 8.28
C TYR A 756 18.91 -6.16 6.93
N ALA A 757 19.92 -5.37 6.56
CA ALA A 757 20.03 -4.77 5.25
C ALA A 757 20.59 -5.77 4.22
N ILE A 758 20.10 -5.65 2.99
CA ILE A 758 20.61 -6.36 1.81
C ILE A 758 21.33 -5.36 0.92
N TYR A 759 22.55 -5.69 0.49
CA TYR A 759 23.37 -4.88 -0.39
C TYR A 759 23.67 -5.61 -1.71
N GLY A 760 23.91 -4.85 -2.76
CA GLY A 760 24.36 -5.38 -4.05
C GLY A 760 25.02 -4.33 -4.93
N HIS A 761 25.32 -4.71 -6.17
CA HIS A 761 25.99 -3.82 -7.12
C HIS A 761 24.99 -2.86 -7.78
N PRO A 762 25.24 -1.54 -7.77
CA PRO A 762 24.34 -0.56 -8.38
C PRO A 762 24.41 -0.59 -9.91
N CYS A 763 23.35 -0.11 -10.55
CA CYS A 763 23.38 0.26 -11.94
C CYS A 763 24.18 1.56 -12.17
N SER A 764 24.89 1.67 -13.30
CA SER A 764 25.66 2.89 -13.63
C SER A 764 24.82 4.12 -13.91
N SER A 765 23.54 3.94 -14.25
CA SER A 765 22.54 5.00 -14.39
C SER A 765 21.84 5.33 -13.06
N CYS A 766 22.18 4.65 -11.97
CA CYS A 766 21.61 4.92 -10.65
C CYS A 766 21.94 6.34 -10.21
N SER A 767 20.90 7.06 -9.77
CA SER A 767 20.96 8.47 -9.41
C SER A 767 20.49 8.67 -7.97
N GLN A 768 20.69 9.87 -7.42
CA GLN A 768 20.30 10.16 -6.04
C GLN A 768 18.77 10.22 -5.85
N THR A 769 18.03 10.53 -6.91
CA THR A 769 16.57 10.61 -6.90
C THR A 769 16.00 9.79 -8.05
N GLU A 770 14.78 9.29 -7.88
CA GLU A 770 14.05 8.54 -8.90
C GLU A 770 13.95 9.33 -10.22
N ALA A 771 13.57 10.61 -10.15
CA ALA A 771 13.41 11.48 -11.33
C ALA A 771 14.70 11.64 -12.15
N GLN A 772 15.87 11.67 -11.51
CA GLN A 772 17.16 11.73 -12.23
C GLN A 772 17.52 10.41 -12.92
N GLY A 773 17.02 9.29 -12.39
CA GLY A 773 17.16 7.95 -12.99
C GLY A 773 16.19 7.71 -14.16
N ARG A 774 15.25 8.61 -14.44
CA ARG A 774 14.31 8.49 -15.56
C ARG A 774 14.72 9.33 -16.77
N GLU A 775 14.28 8.89 -17.94
CA GLU A 775 14.24 9.66 -19.18
C GLU A 775 13.11 10.70 -19.15
N ILE A 776 13.05 11.58 -20.15
CA ILE A 776 12.05 12.66 -20.21
C ILE A 776 10.61 12.13 -20.27
N ASP A 777 10.41 10.95 -20.86
CA ASP A 777 9.10 10.28 -20.95
C ASP A 777 8.77 9.42 -19.72
N GLY A 778 9.63 9.43 -18.70
CA GLY A 778 9.47 8.68 -17.45
C GLY A 778 10.04 7.26 -17.47
N SER A 779 10.48 6.74 -18.62
CA SER A 779 11.12 5.42 -18.68
C SER A 779 12.43 5.39 -17.88
N ALA A 780 12.80 4.23 -17.33
CA ALA A 780 14.03 4.08 -16.55
C ALA A 780 15.27 4.14 -17.46
N LYS A 781 16.29 4.89 -17.03
CA LYS A 781 17.57 4.95 -17.74
C LYS A 781 18.27 3.60 -17.67
N ILE A 782 18.74 3.14 -18.82
CA ILE A 782 19.49 1.89 -18.92
C ILE A 782 20.98 2.16 -18.67
N GLY A 783 21.56 1.38 -17.77
CA GLY A 783 22.98 1.39 -17.48
C GLY A 783 23.57 0.00 -17.51
N THR A 784 24.75 -0.14 -16.93
CA THR A 784 25.45 -1.42 -16.72
C THR A 784 25.78 -1.60 -15.25
N VAL A 785 25.74 -2.84 -14.76
CA VAL A 785 26.06 -3.16 -13.37
C VAL A 785 27.52 -2.78 -13.05
N ILE A 786 27.73 -1.95 -12.03
CA ILE A 786 29.07 -1.55 -11.58
C ILE A 786 29.58 -2.55 -10.55
N LYS A 787 30.37 -3.52 -11.02
CA LYS A 787 31.10 -4.45 -10.15
C LYS A 787 32.10 -3.67 -9.27
N GLY A 788 32.10 -3.96 -7.97
CA GLY A 788 32.99 -3.32 -6.98
C GLY A 788 32.35 -2.17 -6.19
N GLN A 789 31.20 -1.63 -6.59
CA GLN A 789 30.43 -0.71 -5.73
C GLN A 789 29.32 -1.44 -5.00
N CYS A 790 28.99 -1.02 -3.78
CA CYS A 790 27.96 -1.66 -2.97
C CYS A 790 26.98 -0.61 -2.48
N VAL A 791 25.70 -0.81 -2.77
CA VAL A 791 24.60 0.05 -2.33
C VAL A 791 23.54 -0.75 -1.61
N PHE A 792 22.81 -0.08 -0.70
CA PHE A 792 21.65 -0.65 -0.05
C PHE A 792 20.57 -0.96 -1.10
N SER A 793 20.06 -2.18 -1.11
CA SER A 793 18.95 -2.60 -1.96
C SER A 793 17.64 -2.51 -1.18
N HIS A 794 17.44 -3.38 -0.20
CA HIS A 794 16.21 -3.48 0.59
C HIS A 794 16.50 -4.11 1.96
N CYS A 795 15.49 -4.17 2.83
CA CYS A 795 15.57 -4.87 4.10
C CYS A 795 15.10 -6.31 3.97
N ARG A 796 15.63 -7.21 4.80
CA ARG A 796 15.09 -8.57 4.95
C ARG A 796 13.60 -8.54 5.28
N VAL A 797 12.87 -9.57 4.85
CA VAL A 797 11.44 -9.74 5.18
C VAL A 797 11.20 -9.58 6.68
N GLY A 798 10.20 -8.78 7.04
CA GLY A 798 9.87 -8.43 8.42
C GLY A 798 10.59 -7.19 8.96
N TYR A 799 11.45 -6.55 8.14
CA TYR A 799 12.12 -5.29 8.45
C TYR A 799 11.84 -4.24 7.36
N TYR A 800 11.94 -2.96 7.71
CA TYR A 800 11.78 -1.85 6.77
C TYR A 800 12.79 -0.74 7.03
N ARG A 801 13.06 0.06 6.00
CA ARG A 801 14.05 1.15 6.03
C ARG A 801 13.50 2.34 6.81
N LYS A 802 14.15 2.72 7.91
CA LYS A 802 13.82 3.92 8.72
C LYS A 802 15.08 4.75 8.99
N GLN A 803 14.91 6.07 9.07
CA GLN A 803 15.96 6.98 9.54
C GLN A 803 16.01 6.96 11.07
N VAL A 804 17.16 6.60 11.64
CA VAL A 804 17.38 6.50 13.09
C VAL A 804 18.59 7.32 13.51
N SER A 805 18.53 7.93 14.69
CA SER A 805 19.66 8.69 15.24
C SER A 805 20.62 7.74 15.97
N ILE A 806 21.83 7.59 15.44
CA ILE A 806 22.91 6.81 16.06
C ILE A 806 24.06 7.77 16.36
N ASN A 807 24.40 7.93 17.64
CA ASN A 807 25.45 8.86 18.09
C ASN A 807 25.25 10.30 17.55
N ASN A 808 24.01 10.81 17.57
CA ASN A 808 23.62 12.11 17.02
C ASN A 808 23.80 12.26 15.49
N VAL A 809 23.95 11.16 14.76
CA VAL A 809 23.98 11.14 13.29
C VAL A 809 22.79 10.34 12.79
N MET A 810 21.96 10.95 11.94
CA MET A 810 20.87 10.24 11.28
C MET A 810 21.46 9.24 10.28
N LYS A 811 21.12 7.95 10.46
CA LYS A 811 21.50 6.86 9.58
C LYS A 811 20.26 6.07 9.19
N GLN A 812 20.25 5.54 7.98
CA GLN A 812 19.23 4.59 7.57
C GLN A 812 19.57 3.21 8.14
N GLN A 813 18.58 2.57 8.75
CA GLN A 813 18.67 1.19 9.21
C GLN A 813 17.39 0.42 8.90
N CYS A 814 17.53 -0.89 8.77
CA CYS A 814 16.44 -1.85 8.76
C CYS A 814 15.96 -2.09 10.19
N VAL A 815 14.75 -1.60 10.47
CA VAL A 815 14.08 -1.76 11.76
C VAL A 815 12.89 -2.72 11.61
N LEU A 816 12.51 -3.38 12.70
CA LEU A 816 11.39 -4.31 12.71
C LEU A 816 10.10 -3.63 12.30
N ILE A 817 9.31 -4.31 11.46
CA ILE A 817 7.95 -3.88 11.11
C ILE A 817 7.08 -3.91 12.39
N PRO A 818 6.33 -2.83 12.68
CA PRO A 818 5.35 -2.83 13.77
C PRO A 818 4.34 -3.96 13.58
N PHE A 819 3.78 -4.47 14.66
CA PHE A 819 2.73 -5.50 14.59
C PHE A 819 1.42 -4.92 15.06
N GLY A 820 0.34 -5.22 14.34
CA GLY A 820 -1.00 -4.89 14.78
C GLY A 820 -1.49 -5.82 15.89
N GLU A 821 -2.60 -5.45 16.51
CA GLU A 821 -3.28 -6.28 17.49
C GLU A 821 -3.66 -7.64 16.87
N THR A 822 -3.53 -8.73 17.63
CA THR A 822 -3.79 -10.13 17.22
C THR A 822 -2.89 -10.74 16.13
N GLN A 823 -1.88 -10.01 15.64
CA GLN A 823 -0.87 -10.61 14.75
C GLN A 823 0.26 -11.31 15.52
N GLU A 824 0.68 -12.47 15.03
CA GLU A 824 1.84 -13.19 15.54
C GLU A 824 3.14 -12.70 14.90
N ARG A 825 4.24 -12.67 15.67
CA ARG A 825 5.53 -12.15 15.19
C ARG A 825 6.07 -12.99 14.04
N GLU A 826 5.89 -14.29 14.10
CA GLU A 826 6.36 -15.27 13.13
C GLU A 826 5.70 -15.11 11.76
N ASP A 827 4.52 -14.49 11.71
CA ASP A 827 3.76 -14.25 10.49
C ASP A 827 4.21 -12.98 9.75
N ILE A 828 4.98 -12.12 10.42
CA ILE A 828 5.53 -10.87 9.88
C ILE A 828 7.05 -10.98 9.70
N THR A 829 7.75 -11.52 10.71
CA THR A 829 9.20 -11.66 10.76
C THR A 829 9.56 -13.13 11.03
N PRO A 830 9.51 -14.01 10.02
CA PRO A 830 9.69 -15.45 10.20
C PRO A 830 11.13 -15.83 10.55
N ASN A 831 12.12 -14.99 10.24
CA ASN A 831 13.54 -15.28 10.46
C ASN A 831 14.30 -14.04 10.95
N GLN A 832 14.83 -14.12 12.16
CA GLN A 832 15.68 -13.07 12.77
C GLN A 832 17.16 -13.48 12.84
N THR A 833 17.53 -14.59 12.20
CA THR A 833 18.91 -15.10 12.19
C THR A 833 19.82 -14.09 11.50
N ILE A 834 20.87 -13.69 12.22
CA ILE A 834 21.89 -12.79 11.71
C ILE A 834 22.92 -13.61 10.94
N GLU A 835 23.22 -13.19 9.71
CA GLU A 835 24.32 -13.79 8.96
C GLU A 835 25.67 -13.50 9.62
N ILE A 836 26.50 -14.53 9.70
CA ILE A 836 27.87 -14.37 10.17
C ILE A 836 28.68 -13.67 9.07
N VAL A 837 29.14 -12.45 9.38
CA VAL A 837 30.06 -11.68 8.53
C VAL A 837 31.49 -11.96 8.98
N THR A 838 32.34 -12.39 8.05
CA THR A 838 33.76 -12.73 8.28
C THR A 838 34.69 -11.61 7.81
N ASP A 839 35.97 -11.67 8.15
CA ASP A 839 36.97 -10.69 7.71
C ASP A 839 37.20 -10.69 6.19
N ASN A 840 36.84 -11.78 5.51
CA ASN A 840 36.91 -11.89 4.05
C ASN A 840 35.72 -11.23 3.34
N ASP A 841 34.64 -10.91 4.06
CA ASP A 841 33.45 -10.28 3.47
C ASP A 841 33.70 -8.78 3.26
N GLN A 842 33.68 -8.35 1.99
CA GLN A 842 34.05 -6.99 1.57
C GLN A 842 32.83 -6.06 1.42
N CYS A 843 33.04 -4.76 1.57
CA CYS A 843 32.04 -3.73 1.29
C CYS A 843 32.46 -2.89 0.06
N GLY A 844 32.60 -3.57 -1.08
CA GLY A 844 33.04 -2.97 -2.35
C GLY A 844 34.42 -2.33 -2.27
N ASN A 845 34.68 -1.36 -3.15
CA ASN A 845 35.93 -0.62 -3.25
C ASN A 845 36.08 0.44 -2.14
N ASN A 846 35.15 0.52 -1.18
CA ASN A 846 35.24 1.47 -0.07
C ASN A 846 36.50 1.26 0.80
N CYS A 847 37.19 0.12 0.63
CA CYS A 847 38.47 -0.18 1.27
C CYS A 847 39.69 -0.04 0.34
N GLU A 848 39.52 0.40 -0.92
CA GLU A 848 40.64 0.70 -1.83
C GLU A 848 41.29 2.06 -1.53
N ILE A 849 40.50 3.04 -1.03
CA ILE A 849 40.99 4.35 -0.60
C ILE A 849 40.56 4.59 0.86
N ILE A 850 41.37 4.08 1.79
CA ILE A 850 41.19 4.31 3.22
C ILE A 850 41.92 5.58 3.65
N THR A 851 41.28 6.38 4.50
CA THR A 851 41.87 7.57 5.15
C THR A 851 41.98 7.32 6.64
N SER A 852 42.73 8.15 7.38
CA SER A 852 42.86 8.03 8.84
C SER A 852 41.53 8.13 9.60
N THR A 853 40.47 8.64 8.96
CA THR A 853 39.13 8.80 9.53
C THR A 853 38.12 7.75 9.03
N THR A 854 38.49 6.85 8.10
CA THR A 854 37.57 5.84 7.58
C THR A 854 37.15 4.88 8.72
N PRO A 855 35.84 4.77 9.04
CA PRO A 855 35.37 3.97 10.18
C PRO A 855 35.80 2.50 10.10
N ILE A 856 36.17 1.92 11.24
CA ILE A 856 36.60 0.51 11.37
C ILE A 856 35.47 -0.45 10.99
N ALA A 857 34.22 -0.02 11.19
CA ALA A 857 33.04 -0.78 10.82
C ALA A 857 32.84 -0.87 9.30
N THR A 858 33.26 0.16 8.55
CA THR A 858 33.18 0.19 7.07
C THR A 858 34.30 -0.62 6.43
N CYS A 859 35.52 -0.52 6.98
CA CYS A 859 36.67 -1.30 6.55
C CYS A 859 37.42 -1.78 7.79
N LEU A 860 37.50 -3.09 8.01
CA LEU A 860 38.20 -3.62 9.18
C LEU A 860 39.67 -3.24 9.16
N CYS A 861 40.24 -3.17 10.36
CA CYS A 861 41.66 -3.02 10.50
C CYS A 861 42.34 -4.33 10.13
N PRO A 862 43.43 -4.30 9.34
CA PRO A 862 44.15 -5.51 9.02
C PRO A 862 44.66 -6.22 10.28
N THR A 863 44.40 -7.52 10.36
CA THR A 863 44.94 -8.40 11.42
C THR A 863 46.32 -8.96 11.06
N ASP A 864 46.73 -8.80 9.79
CA ASP A 864 48.09 -9.04 9.32
C ASP A 864 48.97 -7.82 9.62
N SER A 865 50.09 -8.05 10.32
CA SER A 865 51.03 -7.00 10.74
C SER A 865 51.60 -6.18 9.58
N SER A 866 51.89 -6.81 8.44
CA SER A 866 52.47 -6.14 7.27
C SER A 866 51.46 -5.25 6.55
N LYS A 867 50.19 -5.66 6.55
CA LYS A 867 49.07 -4.89 5.98
C LYS A 867 48.62 -3.77 6.91
N LEU A 868 48.63 -4.00 8.24
CA LEU A 868 48.27 -2.98 9.22
C LEU A 868 49.25 -1.80 9.18
N GLN A 869 50.54 -2.04 8.97
CA GLN A 869 51.54 -0.96 8.83
C GLN A 869 51.29 -0.05 7.62
N GLN A 870 50.60 -0.55 6.60
CA GLN A 870 50.25 0.21 5.39
C GLN A 870 48.88 0.89 5.51
N ASP A 871 48.11 0.60 6.57
CA ASP A 871 46.81 1.19 6.83
C ASP A 871 46.97 2.62 7.40
N PRO A 872 46.42 3.68 6.75
CA PRO A 872 46.49 5.05 7.24
C PRO A 872 45.89 5.27 8.63
N ARG A 873 45.12 4.30 9.15
CA ARG A 873 44.49 4.31 10.46
C ARG A 873 45.28 3.56 11.51
N ALA A 874 46.42 2.95 11.17
CA ALA A 874 47.22 2.10 12.05
C ALA A 874 47.52 2.74 13.42
N ASN A 875 47.78 4.05 13.42
CA ASN A 875 48.09 4.81 14.63
C ASN A 875 46.87 5.45 15.30
N GLY A 876 45.69 5.33 14.68
CA GLY A 876 44.43 5.93 15.14
C GLY A 876 43.38 4.86 15.40
N LEU A 877 42.37 4.79 14.54
CA LEU A 877 41.25 3.86 14.66
C LEU A 877 41.69 2.39 14.71
N CYS A 878 42.79 2.02 14.05
CA CYS A 878 43.29 0.64 13.97
C CYS A 878 44.40 0.26 14.93
N LYS A 879 44.70 1.13 15.91
CA LYS A 879 45.80 0.90 16.88
C LYS A 879 45.64 -0.32 17.78
N CYS A 880 44.42 -0.88 17.87
CA CYS A 880 44.08 -2.06 18.66
C CYS A 880 43.86 -3.32 17.80
N ALA A 881 44.14 -3.29 16.50
CA ALA A 881 43.83 -4.38 15.59
C ALA A 881 44.67 -5.65 15.84
N ILE A 882 45.90 -5.49 16.34
CA ILE A 882 46.79 -6.56 16.73
C ILE A 882 47.23 -6.30 18.16
N ILE A 883 46.73 -7.12 19.10
CA ILE A 883 47.11 -7.05 20.51
C ILE A 883 47.97 -8.27 20.82
N THR A 884 49.17 -8.01 21.32
CA THR A 884 50.09 -9.03 21.84
C THR A 884 50.22 -8.89 23.35
N SER A 885 50.80 -9.90 24.02
CA SER A 885 51.07 -9.86 25.46
C SER A 885 51.96 -8.70 25.91
N THR A 886 52.66 -8.03 24.98
CA THR A 886 53.55 -6.88 25.22
C THR A 886 52.98 -5.54 24.75
N THR A 887 51.76 -5.50 24.18
CA THR A 887 51.17 -4.26 23.67
C THR A 887 50.84 -3.29 24.82
N PRO A 888 51.40 -2.06 24.83
CA PRO A 888 51.19 -1.12 25.93
C PRO A 888 49.72 -0.75 26.15
N ILE A 889 49.33 -0.60 27.42
CA ILE A 889 47.95 -0.25 27.82
C ILE A 889 47.54 1.16 27.39
N ASP A 890 48.52 2.07 27.22
CA ASP A 890 48.28 3.43 26.76
C ASP A 890 48.01 3.48 25.24
N THR A 891 48.54 2.50 24.49
CA THR A 891 48.26 2.35 23.06
C THR A 891 46.86 1.77 22.85
N CYS A 892 46.54 0.69 23.56
CA CYS A 892 45.23 0.06 23.55
C CYS A 892 44.79 -0.27 24.98
N ALA A 893 43.70 0.34 25.45
CA ALA A 893 43.24 0.13 26.82
C ALA A 893 42.87 -1.35 27.09
N CYS A 894 42.99 -1.76 28.34
CA CYS A 894 42.57 -3.10 28.75
C CYS A 894 41.03 -3.19 28.79
N PRO A 895 40.43 -4.32 28.37
CA PRO A 895 39.00 -4.51 28.49
C PRO A 895 38.57 -4.52 29.96
N THR A 896 37.47 -3.81 30.25
CA THR A 896 36.80 -3.81 31.57
C THR A 896 35.64 -4.79 31.64
N ASP A 897 35.27 -5.41 30.51
CA ASP A 897 34.32 -6.51 30.45
C ASP A 897 35.03 -7.85 30.74
N PRO A 898 34.53 -8.68 31.68
CA PRO A 898 35.18 -9.93 32.06
C PRO A 898 35.40 -10.93 30.91
N ASN A 899 34.45 -11.03 29.98
CA ASN A 899 34.52 -11.98 28.86
C ASN A 899 35.52 -11.53 27.80
N LYS A 900 35.61 -10.21 27.57
CA LYS A 900 36.61 -9.62 26.66
C LYS A 900 38.01 -9.59 27.28
N LEU A 901 38.12 -9.41 28.59
CA LEU A 901 39.41 -9.48 29.28
C LEU A 901 39.98 -10.89 29.24
N ALA A 902 39.15 -11.92 29.43
CA ALA A 902 39.58 -13.32 29.39
C ALA A 902 40.19 -13.73 28.03
N SER A 903 39.77 -13.08 26.93
CA SER A 903 40.30 -13.30 25.58
C SER A 903 41.42 -12.34 25.19
N ASP A 904 41.79 -11.37 26.03
CA ASP A 904 42.90 -10.44 25.78
C ASP A 904 44.26 -11.14 26.06
N PRO A 905 45.21 -11.18 25.11
CA PRO A 905 46.53 -11.80 25.32
C PRO A 905 47.34 -11.21 26.49
N ARG A 906 46.97 -10.03 26.98
CA ARG A 906 47.59 -9.32 28.10
C ARG A 906 46.89 -9.59 29.44
N ALA A 907 45.81 -10.37 29.46
CA ALA A 907 44.98 -10.61 30.65
C ALA A 907 45.78 -11.01 31.88
N ASN A 908 46.78 -11.88 31.69
CA ASN A 908 47.65 -12.38 32.76
C ASN A 908 48.92 -11.53 32.99
N GLY A 909 49.09 -10.46 32.21
CA GLY A 909 50.26 -9.58 32.22
C GLY A 909 49.87 -8.13 32.44
N LEU A 910 49.96 -7.32 31.38
CA LEU A 910 49.72 -5.87 31.45
C LEU A 910 48.27 -5.50 31.85
N CYS A 911 47.29 -6.36 31.57
CA CYS A 911 45.88 -6.14 31.87
C CYS A 911 45.37 -6.86 33.13
N LYS A 912 46.26 -7.45 33.94
CA LYS A 912 45.89 -8.20 35.15
C LYS A 912 45.18 -7.38 36.23
N CYS A 913 45.28 -6.05 36.16
CA CYS A 913 44.64 -5.10 37.05
C CYS A 913 43.43 -4.38 36.42
N ALA A 914 42.95 -4.82 35.25
CA ALA A 914 41.89 -4.14 34.51
C ALA A 914 40.52 -4.22 35.19
N ILE A 915 40.27 -5.29 35.96
CA ILE A 915 39.07 -5.47 36.76
C ILE A 915 39.50 -5.75 38.20
N ILE A 916 39.21 -4.82 39.10
CA ILE A 916 39.48 -4.93 40.53
C ILE A 916 38.14 -4.92 41.26
N THR A 917 37.88 -5.93 42.07
CA THR A 917 36.74 -6.02 42.98
C THR A 917 37.22 -5.94 44.42
N SER A 918 36.30 -5.78 45.38
CA SER A 918 36.62 -5.78 46.81
C SER A 918 37.30 -7.07 47.30
N THR A 919 37.24 -8.15 46.52
CA THR A 919 37.84 -9.46 46.82
C THR A 919 39.08 -9.79 45.98
N THR A 920 39.51 -8.94 45.05
CA THR A 920 40.69 -9.22 44.21
C THR A 920 41.97 -9.29 45.07
N PRO A 921 42.71 -10.43 45.07
CA PRO A 921 43.92 -10.59 45.87
C PRO A 921 44.98 -9.54 45.58
N ILE A 922 45.66 -9.07 46.63
CA ILE A 922 46.72 -8.05 46.53
C ILE A 922 47.96 -8.56 45.79
N ASP A 923 48.18 -9.88 45.77
CA ASP A 923 49.28 -10.51 45.03
C ASP A 923 49.00 -10.55 43.52
N THR A 924 47.72 -10.55 43.12
CA THR A 924 47.29 -10.49 41.71
C THR A 924 47.41 -9.06 41.18
N CYS A 925 46.90 -8.09 41.94
CA CYS A 925 47.02 -6.66 41.65
C CYS A 925 47.42 -5.90 42.93
N PRO A 926 48.64 -5.33 43.01
CA PRO A 926 49.09 -4.61 44.19
C PRO A 926 48.17 -3.45 44.56
N CYS A 927 48.05 -3.17 45.86
CA CYS A 927 47.32 -2.00 46.32
C CYS A 927 48.04 -0.70 45.91
N PRO A 928 47.30 0.34 45.48
CA PRO A 928 47.90 1.63 45.20
C PRO A 928 48.54 2.24 46.45
N THR A 929 49.77 2.75 46.31
CA THR A 929 50.49 3.49 47.36
C THR A 929 50.31 5.01 47.24
N ASP A 930 49.68 5.47 46.17
CA ASP A 930 49.25 6.84 45.97
C ASP A 930 47.86 7.05 46.59
N SER A 931 47.68 8.09 47.41
CA SER A 931 46.43 8.27 48.17
C SER A 931 45.23 8.58 47.26
N ALA A 932 45.44 9.26 46.13
CA ALA A 932 44.37 9.58 45.20
C ALA A 932 43.88 8.29 44.51
N LYS A 933 44.81 7.44 44.07
CA LYS A 933 44.49 6.14 43.46
C LYS A 933 43.90 5.14 44.46
N LEU A 934 44.39 5.11 45.70
CA LEU A 934 43.85 4.23 46.73
C LEU A 934 42.40 4.60 47.08
N SER A 935 42.06 5.90 47.10
CA SER A 935 40.68 6.34 47.38
C SER A 935 39.64 5.84 46.36
N GLN A 936 40.11 5.48 45.15
CA GLN A 936 39.33 4.94 44.05
C GLN A 936 39.42 3.40 43.96
N ASP A 937 40.28 2.73 44.73
CA ASP A 937 40.39 1.27 44.74
C ASP A 937 39.22 0.64 45.51
N PRO A 938 38.44 -0.30 44.91
CA PRO A 938 37.32 -0.97 45.58
C PRO A 938 37.70 -1.74 46.84
N ARG A 939 38.99 -2.05 47.03
CA ARG A 939 39.53 -2.77 48.18
C ARG A 939 40.02 -1.83 49.29
N LYS A 940 39.91 -0.51 49.14
CA LYS A 940 40.42 0.48 50.08
C LYS A 940 39.96 0.27 51.52
N ASP A 941 38.74 -0.22 51.71
CA ASP A 941 38.16 -0.47 53.05
C ASP A 941 38.38 -1.93 53.51
N GLY A 942 38.95 -2.78 52.65
CA GLY A 942 39.17 -4.21 52.86
C GLY A 942 40.64 -4.59 52.70
N LEU A 943 40.98 -5.31 51.63
CA LEU A 943 42.32 -5.87 51.41
C LEU A 943 43.42 -4.80 51.28
N CYS A 944 43.08 -3.59 50.85
CA CYS A 944 44.03 -2.47 50.70
C CYS A 944 43.95 -1.43 51.82
N LYS A 945 43.23 -1.70 52.91
CA LYS A 945 43.08 -0.76 54.04
C LYS A 945 44.38 -0.38 54.74
N CYS A 946 45.41 -1.21 54.61
CA CYS A 946 46.74 -0.99 55.18
C CYS A 946 47.77 -0.53 54.13
N ALA A 947 47.35 -0.20 52.91
CA ALA A 947 48.28 0.13 51.81
C ALA A 947 49.03 1.45 52.03
N ILE A 948 48.44 2.40 52.77
CA ILE A 948 49.08 3.66 53.16
C ILE A 948 48.93 3.82 54.68
N ILE A 949 50.04 3.69 55.40
CA ILE A 949 50.10 3.91 56.85
C ILE A 949 50.88 5.19 57.11
N THR A 950 50.28 6.10 57.87
CA THR A 950 50.90 7.35 58.32
C THR A 950 51.01 7.33 59.84
N SER A 951 51.79 8.24 60.43
CA SER A 951 51.93 8.35 61.89
C SER A 951 50.60 8.61 62.63
N THR A 952 49.56 9.06 61.90
CA THR A 952 48.20 9.33 62.41
C THR A 952 47.16 8.27 62.04
N THR A 953 47.50 7.22 61.27
CA THR A 953 46.53 6.19 60.85
C THR A 953 46.01 5.40 62.05
N PRO A 954 44.69 5.41 62.35
CA PRO A 954 44.13 4.72 63.52
C PRO A 954 44.44 3.23 63.55
N ILE A 955 44.68 2.70 64.76
CA ILE A 955 45.01 1.28 64.99
C ILE A 955 43.84 0.35 64.67
N ASP A 956 42.60 0.87 64.73
CA ASP A 956 41.39 0.12 64.37
C ASP A 956 41.22 -0.02 62.85
N THR A 957 41.80 0.92 62.08
CA THR A 957 41.81 0.87 60.60
C THR A 957 42.86 -0.11 60.09
N CYS A 958 44.07 -0.06 60.66
CA CYS A 958 45.14 -1.02 60.38
C CYS A 958 45.87 -1.35 61.67
N SER A 959 45.82 -2.60 62.11
CA SER A 959 46.42 -3.01 63.39
C SER A 959 47.93 -2.81 63.40
N CYS A 960 48.48 -2.51 64.57
CA CYS A 960 49.91 -2.37 64.74
C CYS A 960 50.62 -3.73 64.56
N PRO A 961 51.81 -3.75 63.93
CA PRO A 961 52.60 -4.97 63.85
C PRO A 961 53.02 -5.46 65.24
N THR A 962 52.82 -6.74 65.51
CA THR A 962 53.29 -7.43 66.73
C THR A 962 54.67 -8.07 66.54
N ASP A 963 55.19 -8.06 65.30
CA ASP A 963 56.56 -8.46 64.98
C ASP A 963 57.50 -7.25 65.12
N SER A 964 58.59 -7.44 65.87
CA SER A 964 59.55 -6.37 66.19
C SER A 964 60.20 -5.75 64.94
N ALA A 965 60.53 -6.56 63.94
CA ALA A 965 61.14 -6.06 62.71
C ALA A 965 60.14 -5.22 61.89
N LYS A 966 58.89 -5.67 61.78
CA LYS A 966 57.83 -4.91 61.10
C LYS A 966 57.41 -3.64 61.86
N LEU A 967 57.36 -3.68 63.19
CA LEU A 967 57.03 -2.51 64.01
C LEU A 967 58.10 -1.42 63.85
N SER A 968 59.38 -1.79 63.74
CA SER A 968 60.46 -0.83 63.54
C SER A 968 60.33 -0.01 62.23
N GLN A 969 59.60 -0.56 61.25
CA GLN A 969 59.30 0.06 59.96
C GLN A 969 57.91 0.73 59.91
N ASP A 970 57.07 0.55 60.94
CA ASP A 970 55.74 1.19 61.00
C ASP A 970 55.90 2.69 61.35
N PRO A 971 55.37 3.62 60.54
CA PRO A 971 55.44 5.06 60.82
C PRO A 971 54.80 5.49 62.15
N ARG A 972 53.96 4.64 62.76
CA ARG A 972 53.27 4.88 64.04
C ARG A 972 54.03 4.33 65.24
N LYS A 973 55.20 3.71 65.04
CA LYS A 973 55.98 3.05 66.10
C LYS A 973 56.26 3.93 67.31
N ASP A 974 56.45 5.23 67.10
CA ASP A 974 56.75 6.20 68.16
C ASP A 974 55.48 6.90 68.71
N GLY A 975 54.32 6.59 68.12
CA GLY A 975 53.03 7.20 68.42
C GLY A 975 51.97 6.15 68.74
N LEU A 976 51.00 5.96 67.84
CA LEU A 976 49.83 5.09 68.05
C LEU A 976 50.20 3.61 68.25
N CYS A 977 51.32 3.14 67.71
CA CYS A 977 51.79 1.76 67.84
C CYS A 977 52.92 1.58 68.85
N LYS A 978 53.22 2.58 69.67
CA LYS A 978 54.29 2.51 70.70
C LYS A 978 54.10 1.41 71.74
N CYS A 979 52.85 0.97 71.92
CA CYS A 979 52.45 -0.08 72.84
C CYS A 979 52.22 -1.44 72.16
N ALA A 980 52.54 -1.58 70.86
CA ALA A 980 52.19 -2.79 70.10
C ALA A 980 52.97 -4.04 70.53
N ILE A 981 54.16 -3.85 71.10
CA ILE A 981 54.98 -4.92 71.68
C ILE A 981 55.37 -4.47 73.09
N ILE A 982 54.84 -5.15 74.09
CA ILE A 982 55.21 -4.97 75.49
C ILE A 982 55.96 -6.24 75.91
N THR A 983 57.11 -6.05 76.54
CA THR A 983 57.95 -7.11 77.12
C THR A 983 58.15 -6.80 78.60
N SER A 984 58.65 -7.78 79.38
CA SER A 984 58.95 -7.61 80.81
C SER A 984 59.95 -6.48 81.12
N THR A 985 60.67 -5.99 80.12
CA THR A 985 61.64 -4.90 80.24
C THR A 985 61.18 -3.58 79.61
N THR A 986 59.94 -3.50 79.09
CA THR A 986 59.43 -2.29 78.42
C THR A 986 59.15 -1.17 79.45
N PRO A 987 59.80 0.00 79.36
CA PRO A 987 59.59 1.08 80.34
C PRO A 987 58.14 1.57 80.37
N ILE A 988 57.63 1.85 81.58
CA ILE A 988 56.27 2.37 81.79
C ILE A 988 56.09 3.74 81.11
N ASP A 989 57.17 4.52 81.02
CA ASP A 989 57.17 5.82 80.33
C ASP A 989 56.99 5.69 78.80
N THR A 990 57.41 4.56 78.22
CA THR A 990 57.27 4.26 76.78
C THR A 990 55.84 3.80 76.47
N CYS A 991 55.27 2.91 77.29
CA CYS A 991 53.88 2.48 77.21
C CYS A 991 53.27 2.36 78.62
N PRO A 992 52.27 3.18 78.98
CA PRO A 992 51.65 3.13 80.29
C PRO A 992 51.02 1.76 80.57
N CYS A 993 51.09 1.29 81.83
CA CYS A 993 50.39 0.07 82.22
C CYS A 993 48.86 0.24 82.06
N PRO A 994 48.12 -0.78 81.61
CA PRO A 994 46.67 -0.71 81.51
C PRO A 994 46.05 -0.46 82.89
N THR A 995 45.12 0.49 82.98
CA THR A 995 44.35 0.74 84.22
C THR A 995 43.18 -0.25 84.39
N ASP A 996 42.83 -0.97 83.33
CA ASP A 996 41.83 -2.05 83.33
C ASP A 996 42.45 -3.31 83.93
N SER A 997 41.87 -3.82 85.02
CA SER A 997 42.37 -5.00 85.74
C SER A 997 42.43 -6.26 84.88
N ALA A 998 41.57 -6.39 83.87
CA ALA A 998 41.56 -7.54 82.97
C ALA A 998 42.68 -7.50 81.92
N LYS A 999 43.14 -6.29 81.55
CA LYS A 999 44.29 -6.10 80.65
C LYS A 999 45.61 -6.07 81.40
N LEU A 1000 45.61 -5.59 82.64
CA LEU A 1000 46.79 -5.56 83.50
C LEU A 1000 47.31 -6.98 83.82
N SER A 1001 46.42 -7.97 83.97
CA SER A 1001 46.82 -9.38 84.16
C SER A 1001 47.40 -10.03 82.90
N GLN A 1002 47.29 -9.39 81.74
CA GLN A 1002 47.88 -9.81 80.46
C GLN A 1002 49.09 -8.97 80.06
N ASP A 1003 49.46 -7.94 80.86
CA ASP A 1003 50.68 -7.16 80.65
C ASP A 1003 51.90 -8.00 81.06
N PRO A 1004 52.89 -8.22 80.19
CA PRO A 1004 54.03 -9.10 80.48
C PRO A 1004 55.09 -8.48 81.42
N ARG A 1005 54.84 -7.31 82.03
CA ARG A 1005 55.74 -6.59 82.95
C ARG A 1005 55.54 -6.91 84.42
#